data_AF-A0A101C622-F1
#
_entry.id   AF-A0A101C622-F1
#
_cell.length_a   1.000
_cell.length_b   1.000
_cell.length_c   1.000
_cell.angle_alpha   90.00
_cell.angle_beta   90.00
_cell.angle_gamma   90.00
#
_symmetry.space_group_name_H-M   'P 1'
#
loop_
_entity.id
_entity.type
_entity.pdbx_description
1 polymer ?
#
loop_
_entity_poly.entity_id
_entity_poly.type
_entity_poly.pdbx_seq_one_letter_code
_entity_poly.pdbx_strand_id
1 'polypeptide(L)'
;MSATTLRPNQGFTAKATVTRGDTQLVSWIIFSGHNSDASNILEIHPKIGLELDHSFSVEGKFRLAAYHKEIQTKEDYQSTAELKHVDVEVKYNQLDGTKLVPKNPANFVSGDILRKNFPCVFEAKFLIDPASSDELSRLKFSLSDGSRNTLHEGSQAGSIFTFTPQNSNAKYIVTAEYTNEFGAVSTQSFSGTSKALSVKDITHGEQVVRPGTPMSFSVTKTQFNFSVKNDSDLPENGSIKWNLDKVLIGTGRTINIPGSRLMQKKKYHIEAFVTSAIGKTTGTNNDGINNDWHFEVKDNIVEKIKIVKSPKMGTAGEFEIEETTFKNYDPAKDGAISWKVTGPETGTGSEAKFSKSFNLPGEYTISCNLGGRPCKEPLKIKIIEPMVTVDQCKWIDKDSRSGNIIKQAGLNQEISAFVSGNGLDNEDITLDIYDDDSTGNNIVFTYTFKTTEKHKTGFYFPLTITQQIVDKIKEHGFADRGDLYFNLVRNGAETPIKNGDKKLGEFLRVTLEPQIINAYFCDANDTEQVFSSPLNGALYFKIYAINMVDKKVEINFLTESDAYWTWDDELKIGKWEDIKDKFKDEKIRDTKTATFDKKGEILVPVDLSKMGKPKNFIRLNAMVKILKDEEATEKLEEKGFYIKHTDLALVFPGATLPTMVENKGAVKVGRAEIDGGGNCGGKFCIKQGSPKSELIREINIRLAGFGGNVPTDEFTDNTEKMVKQFQRDYMKVPETGKVCGNVLKAIDEYCNKYVEQINDYKCPCQNPNNSEENDKAPKAKRCPDGWGKGLFSEQYLKSNISEAYRKYEYPGMHRSTLWAVSAMKFYLDFTKSIYSKFDVNRGYRCWADNDFHNRKSTNHFGKAADIRFNKNGKRTKLASDANKIRTDIFNKYLNAKWWGNPNLFTLEKESDGAVTYVHVDCRDFDLEYHDNKYFTKNQENVIGKSIVELANELGFKDMCSCSGGFSSNTGSKTSENNERVDPKTLKSSNSLIEFIKDWEKFEKMPYNDKKDFCTIGYGHLIKRDKCENITIPSEFKSGITKEQATELFKVDLQEFEKAVQRDVTVKLYQKEFDALVDLLFNCGAYFLSTNKAPKLYKNLLDEKYEEAAKEFLDIENTTRRKQNYEMFINGNYDSTH
;
A
#
# COMPACT_ATOMS: atom_id res chain seq x y z
N MET A 1 69.30 9.29 40.62
CA MET A 1 69.16 7.83 40.88
C MET A 1 68.28 7.68 42.10
N SER A 2 67.37 6.70 42.14
CA SER A 2 66.64 6.36 43.36
C SER A 2 67.63 5.90 44.44
N ALA A 3 67.46 6.35 45.68
CA ALA A 3 68.33 5.93 46.78
C ALA A 3 68.27 4.40 46.95
N THR A 4 69.42 3.76 47.17
CA THR A 4 69.46 2.32 47.40
C THR A 4 69.00 2.04 48.83
N THR A 5 67.99 1.18 49.01
CA THR A 5 67.49 0.82 50.35
C THR A 5 68.26 -0.37 50.90
N LEU A 6 68.82 -0.26 52.11
CA LEU A 6 69.61 -1.31 52.77
C LEU A 6 69.06 -1.63 54.16
N ARG A 7 69.38 -2.82 54.66
CA ARG A 7 69.15 -3.17 56.07
C ARG A 7 70.21 -2.54 56.97
N PRO A 8 69.90 -2.27 58.24
CA PRO A 8 70.94 -1.95 59.22
C PRO A 8 72.01 -3.04 59.26
N ASN A 9 73.27 -2.62 59.33
CA ASN A 9 74.47 -3.46 59.29
C ASN A 9 74.68 -4.25 57.99
N GLN A 10 73.88 -4.02 56.94
CA GLN A 10 74.15 -4.59 55.63
C GLN A 10 75.33 -3.85 54.98
N GLY A 11 76.44 -4.57 54.81
CA GLY A 11 77.60 -4.06 54.08
C GLY A 11 77.31 -3.81 52.61
N PHE A 12 77.85 -2.73 52.06
CA PHE A 12 77.81 -2.42 50.64
C PHE A 12 79.11 -1.71 50.23
N THR A 13 79.41 -1.73 48.92
CA THR A 13 80.58 -1.07 48.34
C THR A 13 80.11 0.08 47.44
N ALA A 14 80.49 1.32 47.75
CA ALA A 14 80.34 2.45 46.85
C ALA A 14 81.56 2.54 45.93
N LYS A 15 81.34 2.77 44.62
CA LYS A 15 82.42 2.86 43.62
C LYS A 15 82.38 4.18 42.85
N ALA A 16 83.53 4.82 42.69
CA ALA A 16 83.74 6.02 41.91
C ALA A 16 84.57 5.74 40.65
N THR A 17 84.47 6.63 39.66
CA THR A 17 85.22 6.52 38.40
C THR A 17 85.84 7.88 38.09
N VAL A 18 87.13 7.90 37.74
CA VAL A 18 87.90 9.13 37.48
C VAL A 18 88.43 9.10 36.05
N THR A 19 88.23 10.19 35.31
CA THR A 19 88.61 10.31 33.90
C THR A 19 90.02 10.88 33.65
N ARG A 20 90.61 11.60 34.62
CA ARG A 20 92.01 12.07 34.61
C ARG A 20 92.47 12.42 36.05
N GLY A 21 93.66 11.96 36.45
CA GLY A 21 94.24 12.18 37.80
C GLY A 21 94.70 10.86 38.45
N ASP A 22 95.42 10.94 39.58
CA ASP A 22 95.83 9.76 40.34
C ASP A 22 94.65 9.23 41.17
N THR A 23 94.24 8.00 40.86
CA THR A 23 93.08 7.35 41.49
C THR A 23 93.31 6.98 42.96
N GLN A 24 94.56 6.90 43.41
CA GLN A 24 94.90 6.59 44.82
C GLN A 24 94.66 7.79 45.75
N LEU A 25 94.47 9.00 45.20
CA LEU A 25 94.29 10.22 45.99
C LEU A 25 92.81 10.59 46.22
N VAL A 26 91.86 9.77 45.74
CA VAL A 26 90.42 10.00 45.96
C VAL A 26 90.08 9.74 47.42
N SER A 27 89.39 10.71 48.01
CA SER A 27 88.86 10.63 49.38
C SER A 27 87.34 10.53 49.34
N TRP A 28 86.73 9.86 50.31
CA TRP A 28 85.27 9.77 50.41
C TRP A 28 84.75 10.51 51.63
N ILE A 29 83.58 11.14 51.47
CA ILE A 29 82.90 11.86 52.55
C ILE A 29 81.50 11.28 52.69
N ILE A 30 81.15 10.91 53.92
CA ILE A 30 79.82 10.42 54.26
C ILE A 30 79.05 11.55 54.95
N PHE A 31 77.88 11.88 54.43
CA PHE A 31 76.98 12.89 54.98
C PHE A 31 75.75 12.24 55.61
N SER A 32 75.26 12.85 56.69
CA SER A 32 73.92 12.64 57.22
C SER A 32 72.89 13.36 56.34
N GLY A 33 71.85 12.65 55.92
CA GLY A 33 70.89 13.14 54.93
C GLY A 33 71.38 13.01 53.48
N HIS A 34 70.58 13.50 52.54
CA HIS A 34 70.90 13.53 51.10
C HIS A 34 71.35 14.92 50.64
N ASN A 35 72.14 15.61 51.46
CA ASN A 35 72.77 16.88 51.13
C ASN A 35 74.27 16.82 51.46
N SER A 36 75.05 17.70 50.85
CA SER A 36 76.52 17.71 50.96
C SER A 36 77.03 18.90 51.76
N ASP A 37 76.24 19.37 52.74
CA ASP A 37 76.60 20.51 53.57
C ASP A 37 77.70 20.12 54.57
N ALA A 38 78.64 21.03 54.82
CA ALA A 38 79.77 20.79 55.71
C ALA A 38 79.34 20.40 57.14
N SER A 39 78.20 20.93 57.62
CA SER A 39 77.62 20.60 58.93
C SER A 39 77.15 19.14 59.04
N ASN A 40 76.89 18.49 57.91
CA ASN A 40 76.28 17.17 57.87
C ASN A 40 77.30 16.07 57.61
N ILE A 41 78.59 16.42 57.45
CA ILE A 41 79.68 15.44 57.33
C ILE A 41 79.73 14.59 58.60
N LEU A 42 79.48 13.30 58.45
CA LEU A 42 79.63 12.30 59.49
C LEU A 42 81.08 11.81 59.55
N GLU A 43 81.60 11.34 58.41
CA GLU A 43 82.90 10.69 58.30
C GLU A 43 83.66 11.15 57.05
N ILE A 44 84.98 11.18 57.14
CA ILE A 44 85.91 11.46 56.04
C ILE A 44 86.90 10.29 55.97
N HIS A 45 87.03 9.72 54.79
CA HIS A 45 87.94 8.62 54.48
C HIS A 45 89.00 9.11 53.48
N PRO A 46 90.15 9.62 53.97
CA PRO A 46 91.19 10.19 53.12
C PRO A 46 91.94 9.12 52.31
N LYS A 47 92.17 9.36 51.01
CA LYS A 47 93.06 8.55 50.15
C LYS A 47 92.78 7.04 50.12
N ILE A 48 91.51 6.64 50.23
CA ILE A 48 91.13 5.22 50.18
C ILE A 48 90.97 4.70 48.74
N GLY A 49 90.94 5.60 47.75
CA GLY A 49 90.82 5.26 46.34
C GLY A 49 89.39 5.24 45.83
N LEU A 50 89.15 4.45 44.79
CA LEU A 50 87.89 4.49 44.03
C LEU A 50 86.74 3.69 44.66
N GLU A 51 86.98 2.90 45.70
CA GLU A 51 85.95 2.07 46.33
C GLU A 51 85.91 2.34 47.84
N LEU A 52 84.71 2.39 48.41
CA LEU A 52 84.47 2.51 49.84
C LEU A 52 83.47 1.43 50.28
N ASP A 53 83.95 0.48 51.09
CA ASP A 53 83.11 -0.47 51.80
C ASP A 53 82.56 0.18 53.07
N HIS A 54 81.24 0.14 53.26
CA HIS A 54 80.60 0.72 54.44
C HIS A 54 79.31 -0.02 54.83
N SER A 55 78.85 0.22 56.05
CA SER A 55 77.57 -0.25 56.56
C SER A 55 77.05 0.74 57.61
N PHE A 56 75.74 0.98 57.64
CA PHE A 56 75.13 1.83 58.65
C PHE A 56 74.37 0.99 59.67
N SER A 57 74.60 1.22 60.96
CA SER A 57 73.97 0.44 62.04
C SER A 57 72.60 0.95 62.47
N VAL A 58 72.17 2.11 61.98
CA VAL A 58 70.92 2.78 62.35
C VAL A 58 70.11 3.22 61.11
N GLU A 59 68.80 3.31 61.28
CA GLU A 59 67.88 3.83 60.26
C GLU A 59 68.22 5.29 59.93
N GLY A 60 68.25 5.63 58.64
CA GLY A 60 68.59 6.99 58.23
C GLY A 60 68.83 7.14 56.74
N LYS A 61 68.93 8.39 56.32
CA LYS A 61 69.33 8.79 54.97
C LYS A 61 70.78 9.21 55.00
N PHE A 62 71.57 8.72 54.05
CA PHE A 62 73.00 8.96 54.00
C PHE A 62 73.43 9.22 52.56
N ARG A 63 74.41 10.11 52.39
CA ARG A 63 75.01 10.40 51.09
C ARG A 63 76.51 10.14 51.15
N LEU A 64 77.02 9.32 50.26
CA LEU A 64 78.45 9.05 50.11
C LEU A 64 78.93 9.76 48.86
N ALA A 65 79.88 10.68 49.00
CA ALA A 65 80.42 11.46 47.89
C ALA A 65 81.93 11.27 47.75
N ALA A 66 82.40 11.09 46.52
CA ALA A 66 83.82 11.03 46.21
C ALA A 66 84.36 12.45 45.99
N TYR A 67 85.46 12.78 46.65
CA TYR A 67 86.12 14.09 46.59
C TYR A 67 87.47 14.00 45.88
N HIS A 68 87.69 14.93 44.95
CA HIS A 68 88.80 14.86 43.98
C HIS A 68 90.13 15.47 44.48
N LYS A 69 90.17 15.98 45.71
CA LYS A 69 91.37 16.48 46.39
C LYS A 69 91.58 15.71 47.70
N GLU A 70 92.80 15.70 48.20
CA GLU A 70 93.06 15.21 49.56
C GLU A 70 92.36 16.13 50.58
N ILE A 71 91.54 15.53 51.43
CA ILE A 71 90.90 16.16 52.58
C ILE A 71 91.23 15.29 53.78
N GLN A 72 91.82 15.85 54.83
CA GLN A 72 92.10 15.11 56.07
C GLN A 72 91.16 15.49 57.20
N THR A 73 90.64 16.72 57.20
CA THR A 73 89.79 17.25 58.27
C THR A 73 88.54 17.92 57.69
N LYS A 74 87.51 18.16 58.51
CA LYS A 74 86.24 18.75 58.04
C LYS A 74 86.45 20.19 57.56
N GLU A 75 87.44 20.89 58.11
CA GLU A 75 87.81 22.25 57.77
C GLU A 75 88.40 22.39 56.35
N ASP A 76 88.95 21.32 55.78
CA ASP A 76 89.51 21.31 54.42
C ASP A 76 88.41 21.25 53.34
N TYR A 77 87.16 20.98 53.72
CA TYR A 77 86.04 20.84 52.80
C TYR A 77 85.54 22.21 52.30
N GLN A 78 85.71 22.49 51.00
CA GLN A 78 85.15 23.67 50.35
C GLN A 78 83.88 23.33 49.56
N SER A 79 82.77 23.98 49.91
CA SER A 79 81.41 23.62 49.46
C SER A 79 81.02 24.08 48.06
N THR A 80 81.96 24.47 47.20
CA THR A 80 81.67 25.27 45.99
C THR A 80 81.53 24.50 44.68
N ALA A 81 81.32 23.17 44.70
CA ALA A 81 80.94 22.39 43.51
C ALA A 81 80.12 21.13 43.83
N GLU A 82 79.19 20.77 42.93
CA GLU A 82 78.30 19.61 43.04
C GLU A 82 79.09 18.28 42.98
N LEU A 83 79.15 17.54 44.10
CA LEU A 83 79.89 16.28 44.19
C LEU A 83 79.12 15.13 43.54
N LYS A 84 79.84 14.22 42.86
CA LYS A 84 79.28 12.92 42.45
C LYS A 84 79.12 12.04 43.68
N HIS A 85 77.91 11.50 43.86
CA HIS A 85 77.50 10.84 45.09
C HIS A 85 76.56 9.66 44.85
N VAL A 86 76.40 8.82 45.86
CA VAL A 86 75.39 7.78 45.98
C VAL A 86 74.55 8.05 47.24
N ASP A 87 73.23 8.03 47.08
CA ASP A 87 72.27 8.13 48.18
C ASP A 87 71.85 6.74 48.65
N VAL A 88 71.90 6.53 49.96
CA VAL A 88 71.55 5.29 50.65
C VAL A 88 70.51 5.60 51.71
N GLU A 89 69.44 4.81 51.74
CA GLU A 89 68.43 4.89 52.78
C GLU A 89 68.43 3.56 53.55
N VAL A 90 68.79 3.58 54.82
CA VAL A 90 68.75 2.38 55.66
C VAL A 90 67.40 2.34 56.34
N LYS A 91 66.68 1.21 56.20
CA LYS A 91 65.32 0.99 56.72
C LYS A 91 65.14 -0.40 57.30
N TYR A 92 64.30 -0.51 58.32
CA TYR A 92 63.79 -1.79 58.78
C TYR A 92 62.74 -2.33 57.80
N ASN A 93 62.77 -3.64 57.56
CA ASN A 93 61.87 -4.26 56.60
C ASN A 93 60.40 -4.19 57.09
N GLN A 94 59.45 -4.13 56.15
CA GLN A 94 58.00 -4.14 56.39
C GLN A 94 57.30 -4.73 55.16
N LEU A 95 56.00 -5.04 55.25
CA LEU A 95 55.24 -5.44 54.07
C LEU A 95 55.11 -4.29 53.07
N ASP A 96 55.30 -4.60 51.79
CA ASP A 96 55.20 -3.64 50.68
C ASP A 96 53.72 -3.39 50.34
N GLY A 97 53.15 -2.33 50.93
CA GLY A 97 51.75 -1.95 50.73
C GLY A 97 50.75 -2.80 51.53
N THR A 98 49.45 -2.65 51.21
CA THR A 98 48.34 -3.19 52.02
C THR A 98 47.53 -4.29 51.33
N LYS A 99 47.79 -4.59 50.05
CA LYS A 99 47.07 -5.60 49.27
C LYS A 99 47.90 -6.86 49.11
N LEU A 100 47.28 -8.00 49.38
CA LEU A 100 47.86 -9.32 49.13
C LEU A 100 47.48 -9.77 47.71
N VAL A 101 48.46 -10.21 46.92
CA VAL A 101 48.27 -10.56 45.50
C VAL A 101 48.31 -12.07 45.29
N PRO A 102 47.38 -12.66 44.49
CA PRO A 102 47.44 -14.07 44.13
C PRO A 102 48.68 -14.45 43.30
N LYS A 103 49.34 -15.56 43.64
CA LYS A 103 50.51 -16.09 42.92
C LYS A 103 50.14 -16.99 41.73
N ASN A 104 48.95 -17.61 41.76
CA ASN A 104 48.43 -18.47 40.70
C ASN A 104 47.11 -17.92 40.10
N PRO A 105 47.14 -16.77 39.42
CA PRO A 105 45.93 -16.08 38.94
C PRO A 105 45.05 -16.93 38.00
N ALA A 106 45.60 -17.98 37.37
CA ALA A 106 44.85 -18.92 36.55
C ALA A 106 43.76 -19.71 37.32
N ASN A 107 43.88 -19.86 38.64
CA ASN A 107 42.87 -20.49 39.49
C ASN A 107 41.83 -19.49 40.01
N PHE A 108 41.86 -18.25 39.54
CA PHE A 108 40.93 -17.18 39.85
C PHE A 108 40.17 -16.82 38.57
N VAL A 109 38.95 -16.31 38.70
CA VAL A 109 38.12 -15.92 37.54
C VAL A 109 38.37 -14.44 37.20
N SER A 110 38.39 -13.58 38.21
CA SER A 110 38.79 -12.18 38.15
C SER A 110 39.14 -11.75 39.57
N GLY A 111 40.32 -11.18 39.82
CA GLY A 111 40.75 -10.59 41.11
C GLY A 111 40.16 -11.23 42.37
N ASP A 112 38.99 -10.76 42.77
CA ASP A 112 38.16 -11.09 43.93
C ASP A 112 37.21 -12.31 43.80
N ILE A 113 37.28 -13.09 42.72
CA ILE A 113 36.45 -14.29 42.51
C ILE A 113 37.30 -15.56 42.53
N LEU A 114 37.00 -16.42 43.51
CA LEU A 114 37.67 -17.71 43.73
C LEU A 114 36.92 -18.84 43.01
N ARG A 115 37.65 -19.80 42.46
CA ARG A 115 37.06 -21.03 41.91
C ARG A 115 36.84 -22.05 43.03
N LYS A 116 35.59 -22.48 43.23
CA LYS A 116 35.28 -23.54 44.20
C LYS A 116 36.03 -24.82 43.83
N ASN A 117 36.63 -25.47 44.83
CA ASN A 117 37.43 -26.71 44.74
C ASN A 117 38.81 -26.57 44.06
N PHE A 118 39.30 -25.35 43.79
CA PHE A 118 40.65 -25.12 43.25
C PHE A 118 41.57 -24.43 44.28
N PRO A 119 42.86 -24.78 44.35
CA PRO A 119 43.77 -24.17 45.31
C PRO A 119 44.09 -22.71 44.96
N CYS A 120 43.96 -21.82 45.93
CA CYS A 120 44.27 -20.39 45.86
C CYS A 120 45.57 -20.12 46.61
N VAL A 121 46.58 -19.56 45.92
CA VAL A 121 47.93 -19.33 46.45
C VAL A 121 48.20 -17.83 46.53
N PHE A 122 48.71 -17.36 47.67
CA PHE A 122 49.02 -15.96 47.95
C PHE A 122 50.48 -15.82 48.41
N GLU A 123 51.11 -14.69 48.10
CA GLU A 123 52.48 -14.38 48.52
C GLU A 123 52.57 -13.00 49.16
N ALA A 124 53.10 -12.94 50.38
CA ALA A 124 53.36 -11.69 51.07
C ALA A 124 54.64 -11.04 50.53
N LYS A 125 54.55 -9.76 50.12
CA LYS A 125 55.68 -9.01 49.58
C LYS A 125 56.28 -8.07 50.63
N PHE A 126 57.60 -8.04 50.72
CA PHE A 126 58.36 -7.19 51.63
C PHE A 126 58.98 -5.99 50.90
N LEU A 127 59.20 -4.89 51.60
CA LEU A 127 59.84 -3.67 51.09
C LEU A 127 61.30 -3.93 50.68
N ILE A 128 61.97 -4.84 51.40
CA ILE A 128 63.33 -5.32 51.10
C ILE A 128 63.23 -6.83 50.80
N ASP A 129 63.50 -7.23 49.57
CA ASP A 129 63.37 -8.60 49.05
C ASP A 129 64.74 -9.18 48.63
N PRO A 130 65.07 -10.46 48.91
CA PRO A 130 64.30 -11.45 49.67
C PRO A 130 64.29 -11.18 51.18
N ALA A 131 63.19 -11.53 51.85
CA ALA A 131 63.09 -11.53 53.30
C ALA A 131 64.00 -12.61 53.93
N SER A 132 64.63 -12.29 55.06
CA SER A 132 65.48 -13.24 55.80
C SER A 132 64.65 -14.29 56.55
N SER A 133 65.27 -15.40 56.96
CA SER A 133 64.59 -16.44 57.75
C SER A 133 63.99 -15.91 59.05
N ASP A 134 64.65 -14.96 59.71
CA ASP A 134 64.15 -14.31 60.93
C ASP A 134 62.96 -13.38 60.62
N GLU A 135 62.99 -12.65 59.50
CA GLU A 135 61.86 -11.83 59.03
C GLU A 135 60.64 -12.71 58.71
N LEU A 136 60.85 -13.85 58.04
CA LEU A 136 59.78 -14.80 57.74
C LEU A 136 59.19 -15.46 59.00
N SER A 137 59.98 -15.65 60.06
CA SER A 137 59.49 -16.19 61.34
C SER A 137 58.49 -15.27 62.04
N ARG A 138 58.50 -13.97 61.71
CA ARG A 138 57.59 -12.95 62.25
C ARG A 138 56.39 -12.63 61.35
N LEU A 139 56.25 -13.35 60.23
CA LEU A 139 55.11 -13.26 59.32
C LEU A 139 54.06 -14.34 59.64
N LYS A 140 52.81 -13.93 59.85
CA LYS A 140 51.69 -14.83 60.12
C LYS A 140 50.56 -14.62 59.12
N PHE A 141 50.01 -15.70 58.57
CA PHE A 141 48.78 -15.65 57.79
C PHE A 141 47.55 -16.06 58.61
N SER A 142 46.41 -15.45 58.31
CA SER A 142 45.10 -15.83 58.83
C SER A 142 44.07 -15.89 57.70
N LEU A 143 43.15 -16.85 57.78
CA LEU A 143 42.00 -16.99 56.89
C LEU A 143 40.72 -16.78 57.71
N SER A 144 39.77 -16.03 57.16
CA SER A 144 38.45 -15.83 57.77
C SER A 144 37.33 -15.79 56.75
N ASP A 145 36.10 -16.01 57.20
CA ASP A 145 34.89 -15.86 56.38
C ASP A 145 34.45 -14.38 56.23
N GLY A 146 33.36 -14.14 55.51
CA GLY A 146 32.79 -12.79 55.35
C GLY A 146 32.36 -12.09 56.64
N SER A 147 32.17 -12.84 57.73
CA SER A 147 31.80 -12.35 59.06
C SER A 147 33.00 -12.22 59.99
N ARG A 148 34.23 -12.45 59.48
CA ARG A 148 35.51 -12.46 60.22
C ARG A 148 35.68 -13.61 61.22
N ASN A 149 34.94 -14.71 61.06
CA ASN A 149 35.23 -15.92 61.83
C ASN A 149 36.49 -16.59 61.27
N THR A 150 37.42 -17.00 62.14
CA THR A 150 38.65 -17.68 61.73
C THR A 150 38.33 -19.05 61.11
N LEU A 151 38.92 -19.32 59.95
CA LEU A 151 38.87 -20.61 59.27
C LEU A 151 40.24 -21.28 59.44
N HIS A 152 40.26 -22.55 59.83
CA HIS A 152 41.49 -23.32 60.04
C HIS A 152 41.97 -24.07 58.77
N GLU A 153 41.37 -23.76 57.63
CA GLU A 153 41.65 -24.40 56.35
C GLU A 153 42.75 -23.62 55.60
N GLY A 154 43.99 -24.10 55.62
CA GLY A 154 45.08 -23.50 54.84
C GLY A 154 46.47 -23.82 55.38
N SER A 155 47.48 -23.63 54.54
CA SER A 155 48.88 -23.93 54.87
C SER A 155 49.81 -22.79 54.49
N GLN A 156 50.64 -22.33 55.44
CA GLN A 156 51.72 -21.36 55.22
C GLN A 156 53.05 -22.08 55.00
N ALA A 157 53.82 -21.64 54.01
CA ALA A 157 55.21 -22.03 53.77
C ALA A 157 56.04 -20.80 53.40
N GLY A 158 56.88 -20.33 54.33
CA GLY A 158 57.63 -19.07 54.17
C GLY A 158 56.68 -17.87 53.96
N SER A 159 56.84 -17.16 52.84
CA SER A 159 55.98 -16.04 52.43
C SER A 159 54.71 -16.46 51.69
N ILE A 160 54.46 -17.77 51.48
CA ILE A 160 53.35 -18.29 50.68
C ILE A 160 52.25 -18.86 51.57
N PHE A 161 50.99 -18.57 51.26
CA PHE A 161 49.81 -19.17 51.89
C PHE A 161 48.89 -19.81 50.85
N THR A 162 48.38 -21.01 51.11
CA THR A 162 47.49 -21.75 50.20
C THR A 162 46.26 -22.29 50.91
N PHE A 163 45.08 -22.19 50.28
CA PHE A 163 43.84 -22.86 50.73
C PHE A 163 42.93 -23.21 49.54
N THR A 164 41.92 -24.08 49.75
CA THR A 164 40.96 -24.50 48.71
C THR A 164 39.51 -24.26 49.15
N PRO A 165 38.76 -23.32 48.55
CA PRO A 165 37.39 -23.00 48.96
C PRO A 165 36.40 -24.09 48.57
N GLN A 166 35.66 -24.63 49.54
CA GLN A 166 34.71 -25.75 49.31
C GLN A 166 33.24 -25.29 49.16
N ASN A 167 32.88 -24.14 49.72
CA ASN A 167 31.51 -23.62 49.68
C ASN A 167 31.27 -22.75 48.45
N SER A 168 30.06 -22.73 47.90
CA SER A 168 29.68 -21.86 46.76
C SER A 168 29.10 -20.54 47.28
N ASN A 169 29.41 -19.41 46.64
CA ASN A 169 29.01 -18.05 47.06
C ASN A 169 29.52 -17.65 48.45
N ALA A 170 30.57 -18.29 48.96
CA ALA A 170 31.15 -17.99 50.26
C ALA A 170 32.28 -16.96 50.11
N LYS A 171 32.34 -15.99 51.03
CA LYS A 171 33.38 -14.96 51.08
C LYS A 171 34.53 -15.42 51.98
N TYR A 172 35.75 -15.25 51.50
CA TYR A 172 37.00 -15.60 52.18
C TYR A 172 37.91 -14.38 52.23
N ILE A 173 38.54 -14.13 53.38
CA ILE A 173 39.47 -13.03 53.61
C ILE A 173 40.79 -13.62 54.11
N VAL A 174 41.88 -13.38 53.38
CA VAL A 174 43.24 -13.79 53.73
C VAL A 174 44.01 -12.56 54.17
N THR A 175 44.64 -12.62 55.34
CA THR A 175 45.46 -11.52 55.89
C THR A 175 46.84 -12.03 56.26
N ALA A 176 47.88 -11.39 55.71
CA ALA A 176 49.27 -11.55 56.11
C ALA A 176 49.65 -10.41 57.06
N GLU A 177 50.18 -10.73 58.24
CA GLU A 177 50.60 -9.78 59.26
C GLU A 177 52.07 -10.01 59.59
N TYR A 178 52.89 -8.95 59.49
CA TYR A 178 54.31 -8.98 59.82
C TYR A 178 54.60 -7.97 60.93
N THR A 179 55.26 -8.43 61.99
CA THR A 179 55.73 -7.58 63.08
C THR A 179 57.25 -7.43 62.98
N ASN A 180 57.73 -6.18 62.88
CA ASN A 180 59.17 -5.93 62.86
C ASN A 180 59.80 -6.09 64.27
N GLU A 181 61.12 -5.99 64.36
CA GLU A 181 61.87 -6.21 65.61
C GLU A 181 61.59 -5.16 66.72
N PHE A 182 60.94 -4.05 66.39
CA PHE A 182 60.51 -3.01 67.35
C PHE A 182 59.02 -3.11 67.71
N GLY A 183 58.31 -4.14 67.22
CA GLY A 183 56.90 -4.35 67.50
C GLY A 183 55.93 -3.58 66.58
N ALA A 184 56.42 -2.92 65.53
CA ALA A 184 55.55 -2.27 64.55
C ALA A 184 54.94 -3.32 63.60
N VAL A 185 53.63 -3.26 63.41
CA VAL A 185 52.86 -4.24 62.63
C VAL A 185 52.51 -3.66 61.25
N SER A 186 52.71 -4.47 60.21
CA SER A 186 52.26 -4.19 58.83
C SER A 186 51.41 -5.34 58.32
N THR A 187 50.38 -5.04 57.52
CA THR A 187 49.40 -6.05 57.04
C THR A 187 49.13 -5.94 55.54
N GLN A 188 49.06 -7.10 54.87
CA GLN A 188 48.52 -7.23 53.51
C GLN A 188 47.25 -8.10 53.55
N SER A 189 46.19 -7.70 52.84
CA SER A 189 44.94 -8.49 52.82
C SER A 189 44.36 -8.69 51.42
N PHE A 190 43.63 -9.79 51.26
CA PHE A 190 42.83 -10.15 50.09
C PHE A 190 41.44 -10.60 50.53
N SER A 191 40.40 -10.21 49.80
CA SER A 191 39.02 -10.65 50.03
C SER A 191 38.40 -11.09 48.72
N GLY A 192 37.84 -12.31 48.67
CA GLY A 192 37.17 -12.82 47.49
C GLY A 192 36.02 -13.79 47.76
N THR A 193 35.16 -14.00 46.76
CA THR A 193 33.97 -14.87 46.85
C THR A 193 34.08 -16.07 45.92
N SER A 194 33.75 -17.27 46.40
CA SER A 194 33.80 -18.50 45.60
C SER A 194 32.59 -18.68 44.67
N LYS A 195 32.79 -19.24 43.48
CA LYS A 195 31.72 -19.58 42.50
C LYS A 195 31.86 -21.02 41.97
N ALA A 196 30.73 -21.62 41.57
CA ALA A 196 30.63 -22.99 41.04
C ALA A 196 30.41 -23.02 39.52
N LEU A 197 30.71 -24.15 38.87
CA LEU A 197 30.58 -24.36 37.43
C LEU A 197 29.10 -24.48 36.98
N SER A 198 28.75 -23.93 35.81
CA SER A 198 27.43 -23.99 35.19
C SER A 198 27.52 -24.25 33.68
N VAL A 199 26.47 -24.85 33.09
CA VAL A 199 26.35 -25.01 31.63
C VAL A 199 25.83 -23.71 31.03
N LYS A 200 26.55 -23.17 30.04
CA LYS A 200 26.17 -21.94 29.35
C LYS A 200 25.41 -22.21 28.07
N ASP A 201 25.86 -23.20 27.30
CA ASP A 201 25.42 -23.41 25.92
C ASP A 201 25.53 -24.89 25.53
N ILE A 202 24.56 -25.37 24.75
CA ILE A 202 24.53 -26.71 24.13
C ILE A 202 24.40 -26.61 22.61
N THR A 203 24.70 -27.67 21.88
CA THR A 203 24.41 -27.76 20.45
C THR A 203 22.90 -27.76 20.22
N HIS A 204 22.45 -27.13 19.15
CA HIS A 204 21.05 -27.17 18.73
C HIS A 204 20.89 -28.12 17.55
N GLY A 205 20.00 -29.10 17.70
CA GLY A 205 19.63 -30.02 16.62
C GLY A 205 18.55 -29.42 15.73
N GLU A 206 18.04 -30.21 14.78
CA GLU A 206 16.87 -29.83 13.99
C GLU A 206 15.67 -29.48 14.88
N GLN A 207 14.94 -28.41 14.53
CA GLN A 207 13.74 -27.99 15.27
C GLN A 207 12.55 -28.93 15.04
N VAL A 208 12.56 -29.66 13.93
CA VAL A 208 11.50 -30.58 13.53
C VAL A 208 12.13 -31.86 13.01
N VAL A 209 11.74 -33.01 13.54
CA VAL A 209 12.26 -34.31 13.11
C VAL A 209 11.16 -35.34 12.91
N ARG A 210 11.45 -36.35 12.10
CA ARG A 210 10.56 -37.48 11.84
C ARG A 210 10.48 -38.40 13.07
N PRO A 211 9.36 -39.08 13.31
CA PRO A 211 9.29 -40.12 14.33
C PRO A 211 10.37 -41.17 14.10
N GLY A 212 11.11 -41.51 15.15
CA GLY A 212 12.18 -42.51 15.07
C GLY A 212 13.54 -41.97 14.61
N THR A 213 13.69 -40.68 14.33
CA THR A 213 15.00 -40.10 14.00
C THR A 213 15.86 -39.95 15.27
N PRO A 214 17.04 -40.58 15.37
CA PRO A 214 17.95 -40.39 16.50
C PRO A 214 18.54 -38.98 16.50
N MET A 215 18.86 -38.46 17.68
CA MET A 215 19.45 -37.13 17.82
C MET A 215 20.61 -37.11 18.82
N SER A 216 21.54 -36.17 18.64
CA SER A 216 22.72 -36.01 19.49
C SER A 216 22.84 -34.56 19.96
N PHE A 217 23.24 -34.37 21.21
CA PHE A 217 23.45 -33.05 21.80
C PHE A 217 24.75 -33.02 22.58
N SER A 218 25.46 -31.90 22.56
CA SER A 218 26.71 -31.70 23.30
C SER A 218 26.77 -30.34 23.98
N VAL A 219 27.42 -30.25 25.13
CA VAL A 219 27.72 -28.97 25.80
C VAL A 219 28.85 -28.27 25.06
N THR A 220 28.55 -27.11 24.48
CA THR A 220 29.50 -26.30 23.71
C THR A 220 30.28 -25.35 24.60
N LYS A 221 29.68 -24.84 25.69
CA LYS A 221 30.34 -23.92 26.64
C LYS A 221 29.91 -24.13 28.09
N THR A 222 30.88 -24.05 28.98
CA THR A 222 30.69 -23.97 30.44
C THR A 222 31.14 -22.60 30.97
N GLN A 223 30.71 -22.21 32.18
CA GLN A 223 31.16 -20.97 32.84
C GLN A 223 30.97 -21.02 34.37
N PHE A 224 31.77 -20.27 35.11
CA PHE A 224 31.69 -20.08 36.57
C PHE A 224 30.92 -18.81 36.99
N ASN A 225 30.88 -17.76 36.15
CA ASN A 225 30.14 -16.54 36.44
C ASN A 225 29.60 -15.86 35.16
N PHE A 226 28.31 -15.52 35.17
CA PHE A 226 27.62 -14.80 34.09
C PHE A 226 28.17 -13.41 33.78
N SER A 227 28.81 -12.76 34.77
CA SER A 227 29.24 -11.37 34.67
C SER A 227 30.67 -11.19 34.13
N VAL A 228 31.44 -12.27 33.94
CA VAL A 228 32.85 -12.18 33.53
C VAL A 228 32.99 -12.47 32.04
N LYS A 229 33.47 -11.49 31.28
CA LYS A 229 33.85 -11.68 29.86
C LYS A 229 35.21 -12.38 29.82
N ASN A 230 35.31 -13.46 29.03
CA ASN A 230 36.49 -14.34 28.84
C ASN A 230 36.71 -15.43 29.91
N ASP A 231 35.65 -16.02 30.44
CA ASP A 231 35.75 -17.31 31.15
C ASP A 231 36.06 -18.42 30.13
N SER A 232 37.24 -19.05 30.24
CA SER A 232 37.68 -20.08 29.31
C SER A 232 37.02 -21.42 29.60
N ASP A 233 36.56 -22.09 28.54
CA ASP A 233 35.92 -23.41 28.59
C ASP A 233 36.88 -24.47 29.17
N LEU A 234 36.50 -25.11 30.28
CA LEU A 234 37.32 -26.12 30.95
C LEU A 234 36.89 -27.55 30.59
N PRO A 235 37.83 -28.50 30.46
CA PRO A 235 37.54 -29.88 30.07
C PRO A 235 37.13 -30.72 31.29
N GLU A 236 35.85 -30.70 31.68
CA GLU A 236 35.32 -31.60 32.71
C GLU A 236 34.13 -32.43 32.20
N ASN A 237 34.30 -33.75 32.14
CA ASN A 237 33.34 -34.70 31.53
C ASN A 237 32.35 -35.34 32.52
N GLY A 238 32.59 -35.30 33.84
CA GLY A 238 31.87 -36.16 34.80
C GLY A 238 30.68 -35.53 35.54
N SER A 239 30.54 -34.21 35.52
CA SER A 239 29.60 -33.47 36.39
C SER A 239 28.34 -32.97 35.66
N ILE A 240 28.29 -33.10 34.32
CA ILE A 240 27.18 -32.68 33.46
C ILE A 240 26.12 -33.79 33.38
N LYS A 241 24.85 -33.41 33.55
CA LYS A 241 23.65 -34.26 33.44
C LYS A 241 22.72 -33.76 32.34
N TRP A 242 22.00 -34.68 31.69
CA TRP A 242 21.04 -34.39 30.63
C TRP A 242 19.64 -34.88 30.96
N ASN A 243 18.64 -34.02 30.83
CA ASN A 243 17.23 -34.41 30.92
C ASN A 243 16.54 -34.31 29.55
N LEU A 244 15.63 -35.24 29.27
CA LEU A 244 14.63 -35.14 28.20
C LEU A 244 13.24 -35.11 28.83
N ASP A 245 12.47 -34.06 28.58
CA ASP A 245 11.18 -33.78 29.23
C ASP A 245 11.25 -33.89 30.77
N LYS A 246 12.32 -33.32 31.35
CA LYS A 246 12.63 -33.35 32.80
C LYS A 246 12.98 -34.74 33.36
N VAL A 247 13.16 -35.76 32.51
CA VAL A 247 13.62 -37.09 32.92
C VAL A 247 15.12 -37.21 32.64
N LEU A 248 15.90 -37.57 33.66
CA LEU A 248 17.35 -37.79 33.51
C LEU A 248 17.62 -38.95 32.55
N ILE A 249 18.33 -38.67 31.46
CA ILE A 249 18.65 -39.65 30.40
C ILE A 249 20.12 -40.02 30.33
N GLY A 250 21.02 -39.26 30.97
CA GLY A 250 22.44 -39.59 30.99
C GLY A 250 23.33 -38.51 31.59
N THR A 251 24.63 -38.79 31.59
CA THR A 251 25.71 -37.92 32.08
C THR A 251 26.79 -37.80 31.02
N GLY A 252 27.54 -36.70 31.04
CA GLY A 252 28.65 -36.47 30.11
C GLY A 252 28.48 -35.21 29.28
N ARG A 253 29.55 -34.82 28.57
CA ARG A 253 29.56 -33.64 27.71
C ARG A 253 28.68 -33.79 26.46
N THR A 254 28.40 -35.02 26.05
CA THR A 254 27.56 -35.38 24.90
C THR A 254 26.53 -36.42 25.31
N ILE A 255 25.34 -36.36 24.71
CA ILE A 255 24.26 -37.35 24.87
C ILE A 255 23.70 -37.74 23.50
N ASN A 256 23.43 -39.03 23.32
CA ASN A 256 22.77 -39.57 22.14
C ASN A 256 21.40 -40.12 22.53
N ILE A 257 20.34 -39.57 21.95
CA ILE A 257 18.96 -40.02 22.13
C ILE A 257 18.61 -40.97 20.98
N PRO A 258 18.39 -42.27 21.25
CA PRO A 258 18.02 -43.21 20.21
C PRO A 258 16.63 -42.90 19.66
N GLY A 259 16.42 -43.13 18.37
CA GLY A 259 15.15 -42.87 17.69
C GLY A 259 13.94 -43.57 18.31
N SER A 260 14.14 -44.73 18.93
CA SER A 260 13.09 -45.46 19.67
C SER A 260 12.48 -44.67 20.84
N ARG A 261 13.20 -43.67 21.39
CA ARG A 261 12.69 -42.73 22.40
C ARG A 261 11.90 -41.56 21.81
N LEU A 262 11.99 -41.34 20.49
CA LEU A 262 11.41 -40.21 19.76
C LEU A 262 10.32 -40.66 18.77
N MET A 263 9.51 -41.63 19.20
CA MET A 263 8.39 -42.14 18.39
C MET A 263 7.09 -41.35 18.61
N GLN A 264 6.91 -40.77 19.80
CA GLN A 264 5.70 -40.03 20.13
C GLN A 264 5.73 -38.65 19.45
N LYS A 265 4.66 -38.32 18.73
CA LYS A 265 4.49 -37.06 18.01
C LYS A 265 4.12 -35.95 18.98
N LYS A 266 5.11 -35.17 19.41
CA LYS A 266 4.96 -34.07 20.36
C LYS A 266 6.20 -33.16 20.33
N LYS A 267 6.13 -32.07 21.08
CA LYS A 267 7.29 -31.24 21.41
C LYS A 267 8.09 -31.92 22.53
N TYR A 268 9.40 -31.95 22.37
CA TYR A 268 10.36 -32.44 23.35
C TYR A 268 11.23 -31.28 23.82
N HIS A 269 11.61 -31.35 25.09
CA HIS A 269 12.53 -30.41 25.74
C HIS A 269 13.75 -31.16 26.25
N ILE A 270 14.95 -30.80 25.78
CA ILE A 270 16.20 -31.36 26.29
C ILE A 270 17.00 -30.27 27.01
N GLU A 271 17.60 -30.58 28.15
CA GLU A 271 18.38 -29.63 28.95
C GLU A 271 19.65 -30.29 29.53
N ALA A 272 20.72 -29.50 29.66
CA ALA A 272 21.97 -29.88 30.32
C ALA A 272 22.28 -29.02 31.56
N PHE A 273 22.81 -29.63 32.62
CA PHE A 273 23.07 -28.94 33.91
C PHE A 273 24.19 -29.57 34.76
N VAL A 274 24.72 -28.83 35.76
CA VAL A 274 25.75 -29.26 36.72
C VAL A 274 25.27 -29.05 38.17
N THR A 275 25.07 -30.14 38.92
CA THR A 275 24.54 -30.25 40.31
C THR A 275 23.13 -29.68 40.58
N SER A 276 22.37 -30.39 41.42
CA SER A 276 20.91 -30.45 41.46
C SER A 276 20.20 -29.14 41.81
N ALA A 277 19.57 -28.52 40.82
CA ALA A 277 18.33 -27.81 41.00
C ALA A 277 17.36 -28.27 39.90
N ILE A 278 16.25 -28.88 40.31
CA ILE A 278 15.04 -28.94 39.50
C ILE A 278 14.52 -27.49 39.47
N GLY A 279 15.17 -26.65 38.67
CA GLY A 279 14.85 -25.24 38.52
C GLY A 279 13.90 -25.08 37.36
N LYS A 280 12.64 -24.73 37.64
CA LYS A 280 11.65 -24.37 36.63
C LYS A 280 12.17 -23.26 35.70
N THR A 281 12.61 -23.60 34.50
CA THR A 281 12.72 -22.66 33.38
C THR A 281 11.50 -22.84 32.48
N THR A 282 10.36 -22.33 32.93
CA THR A 282 9.32 -21.85 32.02
C THR A 282 9.55 -20.36 31.87
N GLY A 283 10.48 -19.95 31.02
CA GLY A 283 10.86 -18.55 30.87
C GLY A 283 11.69 -18.34 29.62
N THR A 284 11.20 -17.46 28.75
CA THR A 284 11.82 -16.99 27.50
C THR A 284 13.32 -16.70 27.64
N ASN A 285 14.12 -17.23 26.70
CA ASN A 285 15.57 -17.03 26.55
C ASN A 285 15.96 -15.55 26.40
N ASN A 286 16.04 -14.81 27.50
CA ASN A 286 16.55 -13.44 27.54
C ASN A 286 17.84 -13.30 28.36
N ASP A 287 18.41 -14.40 28.86
CA ASP A 287 19.48 -14.35 29.86
C ASP A 287 20.86 -14.77 29.30
N GLY A 288 20.98 -15.01 28.00
CA GLY A 288 22.23 -15.48 27.37
C GLY A 288 22.67 -16.89 27.81
N ILE A 289 21.76 -17.63 28.44
CA ILE A 289 21.86 -19.06 28.77
C ILE A 289 21.11 -19.82 27.67
N ASN A 290 21.77 -20.78 27.05
CA ASN A 290 21.18 -21.64 26.04
C ASN A 290 21.53 -23.11 26.35
N ASN A 291 21.28 -23.49 27.60
CA ASN A 291 21.59 -24.82 28.12
C ASN A 291 20.47 -25.85 27.84
N ASP A 292 19.46 -25.47 27.09
CA ASP A 292 18.33 -26.29 26.70
C ASP A 292 17.93 -26.10 25.23
N TRP A 293 17.22 -27.08 24.67
CA TRP A 293 16.73 -27.06 23.29
C TRP A 293 15.34 -27.66 23.19
N HIS A 294 14.52 -27.08 22.31
CA HIS A 294 13.17 -27.53 22.03
C HIS A 294 13.06 -27.98 20.58
N PHE A 295 12.51 -29.16 20.35
CA PHE A 295 12.27 -29.70 19.01
C PHE A 295 10.94 -30.45 18.97
N GLU A 296 10.36 -30.61 17.79
CA GLU A 296 9.09 -31.28 17.58
C GLU A 296 9.24 -32.54 16.73
N VAL A 297 8.67 -33.64 17.21
CA VAL A 297 8.51 -34.85 16.40
C VAL A 297 7.13 -34.80 15.75
N LYS A 298 7.07 -34.78 14.41
CA LYS A 298 5.80 -34.80 13.68
C LYS A 298 5.90 -35.55 12.35
N ASP A 299 4.74 -35.94 11.85
CA ASP A 299 4.59 -36.60 10.54
C ASP A 299 4.94 -35.67 9.38
N ASN A 300 5.31 -36.26 8.24
CA ASN A 300 5.27 -35.54 6.98
C ASN A 300 3.83 -35.48 6.48
N ILE A 301 3.36 -34.29 6.14
CA ILE A 301 2.09 -34.09 5.46
C ILE A 301 2.29 -33.15 4.27
N VAL A 302 1.33 -33.15 3.35
CA VAL A 302 1.26 -32.12 2.30
C VAL A 302 0.72 -30.85 2.95
N GLU A 303 1.56 -29.81 2.97
CA GLU A 303 1.19 -28.49 3.50
C GLU A 303 0.43 -27.70 2.43
N LYS A 304 0.85 -27.80 1.16
CA LYS A 304 0.29 -26.99 0.06
C LYS A 304 0.32 -27.72 -1.30
N ILE A 305 -0.70 -27.48 -2.11
CA ILE A 305 -0.87 -28.00 -3.47
C ILE A 305 -0.78 -26.85 -4.46
N LYS A 306 -0.05 -27.05 -5.56
CA LYS A 306 0.12 -26.08 -6.65
C LYS A 306 -0.63 -26.52 -7.91
N ILE A 307 -1.25 -25.55 -8.58
CA ILE A 307 -1.79 -25.71 -9.93
C ILE A 307 -0.66 -25.42 -10.93
N VAL A 308 -0.31 -26.42 -11.74
CA VAL A 308 0.66 -26.29 -12.84
C VAL A 308 -0.04 -25.84 -14.11
N LYS A 309 -1.22 -26.41 -14.39
CA LYS A 309 -2.08 -26.06 -15.51
C LYS A 309 -3.51 -25.92 -15.02
N SER A 310 -4.10 -24.74 -15.19
CA SER A 310 -5.49 -24.48 -14.78
C SER A 310 -6.48 -25.28 -15.64
N PRO A 311 -7.36 -26.09 -15.04
CA PRO A 311 -8.38 -26.82 -15.78
C PRO A 311 -9.55 -25.91 -16.21
N LYS A 312 -10.20 -26.32 -17.30
CA LYS A 312 -11.51 -25.84 -17.74
C LYS A 312 -12.37 -27.03 -18.15
N MET A 313 -13.67 -26.82 -18.36
CA MET A 313 -14.51 -27.88 -18.89
C MET A 313 -13.95 -28.38 -20.22
N GLY A 314 -13.69 -29.69 -20.31
CA GLY A 314 -13.09 -30.34 -21.48
C GLY A 314 -11.57 -30.20 -21.61
N THR A 315 -10.86 -29.62 -20.62
CA THR A 315 -9.39 -29.52 -20.62
C THR A 315 -8.79 -30.00 -19.30
N ALA A 316 -7.76 -30.84 -19.39
CA ALA A 316 -7.05 -31.36 -18.23
C ALA A 316 -6.30 -30.27 -17.45
N GLY A 317 -6.51 -30.26 -16.13
CA GLY A 317 -5.70 -29.52 -15.18
C GLY A 317 -4.57 -30.39 -14.63
N GLU A 318 -3.44 -29.78 -14.32
CA GLU A 318 -2.27 -30.43 -13.75
C GLU A 318 -1.95 -29.85 -12.38
N PHE A 319 -1.70 -30.73 -11.41
CA PHE A 319 -1.49 -30.41 -10.00
C PHE A 319 -0.24 -31.10 -9.48
N GLU A 320 0.49 -30.44 -8.59
CA GLU A 320 1.67 -31.01 -7.93
C GLU A 320 1.72 -30.63 -6.46
N ILE A 321 2.44 -31.41 -5.65
CA ILE A 321 2.72 -31.06 -4.26
C ILE A 321 3.72 -29.90 -4.25
N GLU A 322 3.32 -28.76 -3.71
CA GLU A 322 4.18 -27.57 -3.62
C GLU A 322 5.09 -27.63 -2.39
N GLU A 323 4.50 -28.00 -1.25
CA GLU A 323 5.18 -27.99 0.04
C GLU A 323 4.72 -29.16 0.90
N THR A 324 5.69 -29.75 1.59
CA THR A 324 5.49 -30.77 2.62
C THR A 324 6.22 -30.36 3.89
N THR A 325 5.81 -30.91 5.03
CA THR A 325 6.46 -30.65 6.32
C THR A 325 7.97 -30.97 6.30
N PHE A 326 8.37 -31.97 5.51
CA PHE A 326 9.77 -32.31 5.25
C PHE A 326 10.02 -32.41 3.75
N LYS A 327 10.88 -31.51 3.22
CA LYS A 327 11.17 -31.37 1.78
C LYS A 327 11.53 -32.67 1.06
N ASN A 328 12.19 -33.61 1.75
CA ASN A 328 12.60 -34.88 1.17
C ASN A 328 11.56 -35.95 1.46
N TYR A 329 10.69 -36.22 0.49
CA TYR A 329 9.76 -37.35 0.53
C TYR A 329 10.52 -38.68 0.56
N ASP A 330 10.22 -39.52 1.55
CA ASP A 330 10.79 -40.86 1.70
C ASP A 330 9.62 -41.86 1.80
N PRO A 331 9.28 -42.63 0.75
CA PRO A 331 8.15 -43.54 0.76
C PRO A 331 8.13 -44.53 1.92
N ALA A 332 9.32 -44.96 2.40
CA ALA A 332 9.43 -45.90 3.51
C ALA A 332 9.05 -45.26 4.85
N LYS A 333 9.23 -43.94 5.00
CA LYS A 333 8.92 -43.18 6.22
C LYS A 333 7.61 -42.40 6.13
N ASP A 334 7.19 -42.05 4.92
CA ASP A 334 6.07 -41.16 4.64
C ASP A 334 4.82 -41.85 4.09
N GLY A 335 4.97 -43.09 3.62
CA GLY A 335 3.87 -43.82 2.98
C GLY A 335 3.46 -43.23 1.62
N ALA A 336 2.52 -43.89 0.95
CA ALA A 336 2.15 -43.56 -0.43
C ALA A 336 1.41 -42.22 -0.58
N ILE A 337 1.61 -41.55 -1.72
CA ILE A 337 0.85 -40.36 -2.15
C ILE A 337 -0.53 -40.80 -2.63
N SER A 338 -1.58 -40.05 -2.26
CA SER A 338 -2.95 -40.32 -2.69
C SER A 338 -3.72 -39.01 -2.93
N TRP A 339 -4.04 -38.73 -4.18
CA TRP A 339 -4.90 -37.63 -4.60
C TRP A 339 -6.37 -38.04 -4.56
N LYS A 340 -7.22 -37.12 -4.13
CA LYS A 340 -8.67 -37.26 -4.16
C LYS A 340 -9.31 -35.95 -4.59
N VAL A 341 -10.15 -36.04 -5.62
CA VAL A 341 -11.00 -34.96 -6.13
C VAL A 341 -12.44 -35.23 -5.72
N THR A 342 -13.11 -34.21 -5.19
CA THR A 342 -14.52 -34.25 -4.79
C THR A 342 -15.24 -33.02 -5.34
N GLY A 343 -16.51 -33.16 -5.71
CA GLY A 343 -17.29 -32.13 -6.39
C GLY A 343 -18.37 -32.78 -7.26
N PRO A 344 -18.80 -32.13 -8.36
CA PRO A 344 -19.72 -32.71 -9.33
C PRO A 344 -19.28 -34.06 -9.92
N GLU A 345 -17.97 -34.30 -10.00
CA GLU A 345 -17.36 -35.59 -10.31
C GLU A 345 -16.21 -35.89 -9.33
N THR A 346 -15.85 -37.18 -9.23
CA THR A 346 -14.77 -37.66 -8.37
C THR A 346 -13.58 -38.13 -9.19
N GLY A 347 -12.39 -38.07 -8.59
CA GLY A 347 -11.16 -38.57 -9.21
C GLY A 347 -10.12 -38.96 -8.17
N THR A 348 -9.21 -39.85 -8.55
CA THR A 348 -8.13 -40.33 -7.68
C THR A 348 -6.82 -40.41 -8.45
N GLY A 349 -5.69 -40.28 -7.75
CA GLY A 349 -4.36 -40.48 -8.31
C GLY A 349 -3.34 -40.87 -7.24
N SER A 350 -2.17 -41.36 -7.63
CA SER A 350 -1.14 -41.85 -6.71
C SER A 350 0.27 -41.33 -6.98
N GLU A 351 0.45 -40.56 -8.06
CA GLU A 351 1.75 -40.01 -8.44
C GLU A 351 2.01 -38.65 -7.78
N ALA A 352 3.26 -38.18 -7.79
CA ALA A 352 3.62 -36.86 -7.23
C ALA A 352 3.00 -35.69 -8.03
N LYS A 353 2.78 -35.90 -9.33
CA LYS A 353 2.01 -35.03 -10.21
C LYS A 353 0.69 -35.70 -10.54
N PHE A 354 -0.38 -34.93 -10.59
CA PHE A 354 -1.73 -35.43 -10.82
C PHE A 354 -2.39 -34.62 -11.94
N SER A 355 -2.95 -35.31 -12.93
CA SER A 355 -3.67 -34.69 -14.04
C SER A 355 -5.11 -35.21 -14.08
N LYS A 356 -6.08 -34.29 -14.26
CA LYS A 356 -7.51 -34.61 -14.35
C LYS A 356 -8.23 -33.68 -15.31
N SER A 357 -8.96 -34.25 -16.27
CA SER A 357 -9.95 -33.54 -17.09
C SER A 357 -11.27 -33.39 -16.36
N PHE A 358 -11.92 -32.24 -16.51
CA PHE A 358 -13.20 -31.96 -15.86
C PHE A 358 -14.31 -31.84 -16.92
N ASN A 359 -15.38 -32.62 -16.77
CA ASN A 359 -16.47 -32.71 -17.75
C ASN A 359 -17.75 -31.99 -17.28
N LEU A 360 -17.82 -31.57 -16.01
CA LEU A 360 -18.96 -30.85 -15.46
C LEU A 360 -18.51 -29.53 -14.83
N PRO A 361 -19.24 -28.42 -15.06
CA PRO A 361 -18.96 -27.15 -14.39
C PRO A 361 -19.34 -27.24 -12.90
N GLY A 362 -18.66 -26.47 -12.06
CA GLY A 362 -18.93 -26.41 -10.62
C GLY A 362 -17.68 -26.25 -9.77
N GLU A 363 -17.86 -26.34 -8.45
CA GLU A 363 -16.78 -26.25 -7.47
C GLU A 363 -16.22 -27.63 -7.14
N TYR A 364 -14.90 -27.76 -7.18
CA TYR A 364 -14.17 -28.98 -6.87
C TYR A 364 -13.19 -28.73 -5.73
N THR A 365 -13.02 -29.75 -4.88
CA THR A 365 -12.00 -29.80 -3.85
C THR A 365 -11.01 -30.93 -4.18
N ILE A 366 -9.74 -30.56 -4.32
CA ILE A 366 -8.62 -31.45 -4.60
C ILE A 366 -7.77 -31.56 -3.33
N SER A 367 -7.63 -32.78 -2.83
CA SER A 367 -6.81 -33.09 -1.66
C SER A 367 -5.71 -34.08 -2.03
N CYS A 368 -4.54 -33.95 -1.41
CA CYS A 368 -3.41 -34.87 -1.59
C CYS A 368 -2.94 -35.38 -0.24
N ASN A 369 -3.10 -36.67 0.01
CA ASN A 369 -2.78 -37.30 1.27
C ASN A 369 -1.43 -38.03 1.18
N LEU A 370 -0.68 -38.10 2.30
CA LEU A 370 0.63 -38.72 2.37
C LEU A 370 0.64 -39.84 3.42
N GLY A 371 0.72 -41.09 2.97
CA GLY A 371 0.61 -42.27 3.84
C GLY A 371 -0.75 -42.36 4.54
N GLY A 372 -1.82 -41.92 3.88
CA GLY A 372 -3.17 -41.84 4.44
C GLY A 372 -3.43 -40.62 5.33
N ARG A 373 -2.42 -39.78 5.61
CA ARG A 373 -2.56 -38.56 6.40
C ARG A 373 -3.09 -37.42 5.51
N PRO A 374 -4.12 -36.67 5.94
CA PRO A 374 -4.72 -35.61 5.13
C PRO A 374 -3.75 -34.45 4.88
N CYS A 375 -3.82 -33.83 3.70
CA CYS A 375 -3.22 -32.50 3.50
C CYS A 375 -3.81 -31.48 4.48
N LYS A 376 -3.00 -30.47 4.80
CA LYS A 376 -3.42 -29.38 5.68
C LYS A 376 -4.46 -28.48 5.02
N GLU A 377 -4.23 -28.12 3.75
CA GLU A 377 -5.09 -27.23 2.97
C GLU A 377 -5.48 -27.88 1.64
N PRO A 378 -6.68 -28.47 1.54
CA PRO A 378 -7.23 -28.92 0.27
C PRO A 378 -7.44 -27.73 -0.69
N LEU A 379 -7.10 -27.91 -1.96
CA LEU A 379 -7.24 -26.91 -3.00
C LEU A 379 -8.68 -26.86 -3.52
N LYS A 380 -9.30 -25.68 -3.49
CA LYS A 380 -10.64 -25.45 -4.09
C LYS A 380 -10.50 -24.75 -5.44
N ILE A 381 -11.13 -25.30 -6.47
CA ILE A 381 -11.16 -24.72 -7.83
C ILE A 381 -12.58 -24.66 -8.37
N LYS A 382 -12.85 -23.70 -9.25
CA LYS A 382 -14.13 -23.57 -9.96
C LYS A 382 -13.94 -23.82 -11.45
N ILE A 383 -14.59 -24.85 -11.96
CA ILE A 383 -14.61 -25.19 -13.39
C ILE A 383 -15.80 -24.48 -14.04
N ILE A 384 -15.53 -23.76 -15.12
CA ILE A 384 -16.53 -23.05 -15.93
C ILE A 384 -16.64 -23.68 -17.32
N GLU A 385 -17.85 -23.64 -17.89
CA GLU A 385 -18.13 -23.99 -19.29
C GLU A 385 -17.86 -22.77 -20.18
N PRO A 386 -16.89 -22.82 -21.13
CA PRO A 386 -16.67 -21.74 -22.08
C PRO A 386 -17.89 -21.52 -22.97
N MET A 387 -18.32 -20.26 -23.12
CA MET A 387 -19.49 -19.91 -23.94
C MET A 387 -19.32 -18.60 -24.69
N VAL A 388 -19.91 -18.51 -25.89
CA VAL A 388 -20.06 -17.28 -26.66
C VAL A 388 -21.43 -16.65 -26.40
N THR A 389 -21.45 -15.33 -26.25
CA THR A 389 -22.67 -14.51 -26.16
C THR A 389 -23.01 -14.00 -27.56
N VAL A 390 -23.80 -14.79 -28.29
CA VAL A 390 -24.08 -14.60 -29.74
C VAL A 390 -24.50 -13.17 -30.08
N ASP A 391 -25.43 -12.59 -29.31
CA ASP A 391 -26.01 -11.26 -29.59
C ASP A 391 -25.06 -10.09 -29.30
N GLN A 392 -23.93 -10.35 -28.63
CA GLN A 392 -22.90 -9.35 -28.35
C GLN A 392 -21.76 -9.37 -29.37
N CYS A 393 -21.72 -10.38 -30.25
CA CYS A 393 -20.77 -10.45 -31.35
C CYS A 393 -21.18 -9.49 -32.48
N LYS A 394 -20.21 -8.84 -33.13
CA LYS A 394 -20.48 -7.82 -34.17
C LYS A 394 -19.27 -7.56 -35.06
N TRP A 395 -19.53 -7.04 -36.25
CA TRP A 395 -18.51 -6.45 -37.12
C TRP A 395 -18.27 -4.99 -36.73
N ILE A 396 -17.00 -4.61 -36.62
CA ILE A 396 -16.59 -3.25 -36.27
C ILE A 396 -15.46 -2.75 -37.17
N ASP A 397 -15.16 -1.46 -37.13
CA ASP A 397 -13.95 -0.92 -37.76
C ASP A 397 -12.67 -1.46 -37.07
N LYS A 398 -11.52 -1.40 -37.75
CA LYS A 398 -10.26 -1.97 -37.24
C LYS A 398 -9.61 -1.17 -36.10
N ASP A 399 -10.19 -0.06 -35.65
CA ASP A 399 -9.52 0.80 -34.66
C ASP A 399 -9.45 0.21 -33.24
N SER A 400 -10.14 -0.92 -33.03
CA SER A 400 -10.20 -1.67 -31.76
C SER A 400 -10.67 -0.82 -30.57
N ARG A 401 -11.29 0.35 -30.81
CA ARG A 401 -11.58 1.39 -29.80
C ARG A 401 -12.93 2.11 -29.99
N SER A 402 -13.34 2.46 -31.20
CA SER A 402 -14.59 3.21 -31.47
C SER A 402 -15.83 2.39 -31.20
N GLY A 403 -15.76 1.07 -31.45
CA GLY A 403 -16.91 0.18 -31.40
C GLY A 403 -17.97 0.46 -32.47
N ASN A 404 -17.62 1.21 -33.53
CA ASN A 404 -18.50 1.50 -34.66
C ASN A 404 -18.94 0.20 -35.31
N ILE A 405 -20.25 -0.08 -35.32
CA ILE A 405 -20.78 -1.29 -35.95
C ILE A 405 -20.78 -1.08 -37.46
N ILE A 406 -20.00 -1.89 -38.17
CA ILE A 406 -19.97 -1.86 -39.64
C ILE A 406 -20.99 -2.86 -40.17
N LYS A 407 -21.94 -2.36 -40.96
CA LYS A 407 -22.92 -3.20 -41.67
C LYS A 407 -22.56 -3.45 -43.13
N GLN A 408 -21.69 -2.60 -43.69
CA GLN A 408 -21.24 -2.70 -45.08
C GLN A 408 -19.75 -2.41 -45.20
N ALA A 409 -19.05 -3.18 -46.03
CA ALA A 409 -17.64 -2.95 -46.33
C ALA A 409 -17.35 -3.06 -47.83
N GLY A 410 -16.39 -2.27 -48.29
CA GLY A 410 -15.90 -2.27 -49.67
C GLY A 410 -14.56 -2.98 -49.85
N LEU A 411 -14.11 -3.09 -51.09
CA LEU A 411 -12.81 -3.65 -51.43
C LEU A 411 -11.66 -2.87 -50.74
N ASN A 412 -10.67 -3.60 -50.23
CA ASN A 412 -9.49 -3.14 -49.51
C ASN A 412 -9.76 -2.44 -48.17
N GLN A 413 -11.00 -2.45 -47.68
CA GLN A 413 -11.35 -1.85 -46.41
C GLN A 413 -10.95 -2.79 -45.24
N GLU A 414 -10.40 -2.19 -44.18
CA GLU A 414 -9.99 -2.90 -42.97
C GLU A 414 -11.05 -2.83 -41.85
N ILE A 415 -11.45 -3.99 -41.35
CA ILE A 415 -12.51 -4.19 -40.35
C ILE A 415 -12.10 -5.22 -39.28
N SER A 416 -12.96 -5.52 -38.32
CA SER A 416 -12.75 -6.59 -37.32
C SER A 416 -14.03 -7.28 -36.89
N ALA A 417 -14.00 -8.60 -36.68
CA ALA A 417 -15.05 -9.36 -36.02
C ALA A 417 -14.81 -9.35 -34.50
N PHE A 418 -15.75 -8.83 -33.73
CA PHE A 418 -15.72 -8.88 -32.27
C PHE A 418 -16.48 -10.11 -31.78
N VAL A 419 -15.81 -10.96 -31.01
CA VAL A 419 -16.39 -12.12 -30.32
C VAL A 419 -16.49 -11.79 -28.83
N SER A 420 -17.67 -11.98 -28.26
CA SER A 420 -17.91 -11.82 -26.82
C SER A 420 -18.39 -13.12 -26.20
N GLY A 421 -18.04 -13.36 -24.93
CA GLY A 421 -18.40 -14.58 -24.23
C GLY A 421 -17.72 -14.69 -22.87
N ASN A 422 -17.96 -15.79 -22.17
CA ASN A 422 -17.38 -16.03 -20.85
C ASN A 422 -16.52 -17.29 -20.86
N GLY A 423 -15.37 -17.23 -20.18
CA GLY A 423 -14.46 -18.36 -20.06
C GLY A 423 -13.71 -18.69 -21.35
N LEU A 424 -13.60 -17.73 -22.27
CA LEU A 424 -12.91 -17.89 -23.55
C LEU A 424 -11.39 -17.67 -23.48
N ASP A 425 -10.83 -17.36 -22.31
CA ASP A 425 -9.39 -17.15 -22.08
C ASP A 425 -8.58 -18.46 -22.12
N ASN A 426 -7.29 -18.42 -22.46
CA ASN A 426 -6.41 -19.61 -22.42
C ASN A 426 -6.94 -20.82 -23.22
N GLU A 427 -7.70 -20.57 -24.28
CA GLU A 427 -8.25 -21.54 -25.22
C GLU A 427 -7.48 -21.51 -26.54
N ASP A 428 -7.46 -22.64 -27.24
CA ASP A 428 -7.02 -22.71 -28.63
C ASP A 428 -8.25 -22.69 -29.52
N ILE A 429 -8.41 -21.65 -30.34
CA ILE A 429 -9.65 -21.39 -31.09
C ILE A 429 -9.39 -20.97 -32.53
N THR A 430 -10.39 -21.19 -33.38
CA THR A 430 -10.42 -20.79 -34.79
C THR A 430 -11.70 -20.02 -35.06
N LEU A 431 -11.58 -18.86 -35.71
CA LEU A 431 -12.69 -18.08 -36.23
C LEU A 431 -12.86 -18.41 -37.71
N ASP A 432 -14.01 -18.96 -38.09
CA ASP A 432 -14.37 -19.15 -39.50
C ASP A 432 -15.36 -18.07 -39.92
N ILE A 433 -15.06 -17.41 -41.03
CA ILE A 433 -15.88 -16.40 -41.68
C ILE A 433 -16.39 -17.01 -42.98
N TYR A 434 -17.71 -17.02 -43.14
CA TYR A 434 -18.37 -17.67 -44.25
C TYR A 434 -19.47 -16.79 -44.84
N ASP A 435 -19.69 -16.96 -46.13
CA ASP A 435 -20.88 -16.44 -46.81
C ASP A 435 -21.99 -17.50 -46.66
N ASP A 436 -23.16 -17.08 -46.17
CA ASP A 436 -24.33 -17.95 -45.99
C ASP A 436 -25.35 -17.61 -47.06
N ASP A 437 -25.06 -18.07 -48.27
CA ASP A 437 -25.92 -17.94 -49.42
C ASP A 437 -26.78 -19.20 -49.64
N SER A 438 -27.66 -19.17 -50.64
CA SER A 438 -28.57 -20.28 -50.97
C SER A 438 -27.89 -21.60 -51.35
N THR A 439 -26.55 -21.65 -51.44
CA THR A 439 -25.76 -22.87 -51.77
C THR A 439 -25.10 -23.53 -50.56
N GLY A 440 -25.17 -22.92 -49.37
CA GLY A 440 -24.65 -23.45 -48.10
C GLY A 440 -23.58 -22.55 -47.47
N ASN A 441 -23.07 -22.94 -46.29
CA ASN A 441 -22.04 -22.18 -45.58
C ASN A 441 -20.68 -22.29 -46.29
N ASN A 442 -20.27 -21.27 -47.04
CA ASN A 442 -19.02 -21.25 -47.80
C ASN A 442 -17.96 -20.43 -47.05
N ILE A 443 -16.93 -21.09 -46.47
CA ILE A 443 -15.87 -20.41 -45.71
C ILE A 443 -15.01 -19.54 -46.65
N VAL A 444 -15.07 -18.22 -46.46
CA VAL A 444 -14.31 -17.25 -47.24
C VAL A 444 -12.97 -16.92 -46.58
N PHE A 445 -12.88 -16.97 -45.24
CA PHE A 445 -11.67 -16.66 -44.47
C PHE A 445 -11.64 -17.41 -43.13
N THR A 446 -10.46 -17.81 -42.68
CA THR A 446 -10.25 -18.51 -41.39
C THR A 446 -9.09 -17.88 -40.63
N TYR A 447 -9.22 -17.77 -39.31
CA TYR A 447 -8.19 -17.23 -38.44
C TYR A 447 -8.04 -18.02 -37.15
N THR A 448 -6.87 -18.62 -36.91
CA THR A 448 -6.57 -19.39 -35.69
C THR A 448 -5.80 -18.55 -34.68
N PHE A 449 -6.19 -18.62 -33.40
CA PHE A 449 -5.63 -17.83 -32.33
C PHE A 449 -5.66 -18.56 -30.98
N LYS A 450 -4.61 -18.37 -30.17
CA LYS A 450 -4.61 -18.80 -28.76
C LYS A 450 -4.98 -17.64 -27.87
N THR A 451 -6.09 -17.77 -27.14
CA THR A 451 -6.49 -16.74 -26.20
C THR A 451 -5.65 -16.79 -24.94
N THR A 452 -5.69 -15.69 -24.20
CA THR A 452 -5.05 -15.48 -22.89
C THR A 452 -6.08 -14.90 -21.92
N GLU A 453 -5.71 -14.74 -20.64
CA GLU A 453 -6.59 -14.13 -19.62
C GLU A 453 -7.24 -12.80 -20.02
N LYS A 454 -6.60 -12.01 -20.89
CA LYS A 454 -7.15 -10.72 -21.37
C LYS A 454 -8.45 -10.87 -22.17
N HIS A 455 -8.70 -12.06 -22.71
CA HIS A 455 -9.80 -12.35 -23.61
C HIS A 455 -10.97 -13.05 -22.92
N LYS A 456 -10.95 -13.10 -21.58
CA LYS A 456 -11.95 -13.78 -20.74
C LYS A 456 -13.39 -13.38 -21.06
N THR A 457 -13.59 -12.13 -21.49
CA THR A 457 -14.91 -11.53 -21.79
C THR A 457 -15.14 -11.23 -23.28
N GLY A 458 -14.13 -11.40 -24.14
CA GLY A 458 -14.22 -11.10 -25.57
C GLY A 458 -12.92 -10.60 -26.21
N PHE A 459 -12.88 -10.56 -27.54
CA PHE A 459 -11.69 -10.24 -28.35
C PHE A 459 -12.04 -9.88 -29.80
N TYR A 460 -11.10 -9.24 -30.49
CA TYR A 460 -11.25 -8.76 -31.86
C TYR A 460 -10.41 -9.57 -32.84
N PHE A 461 -10.99 -9.89 -33.99
CA PHE A 461 -10.32 -10.53 -35.10
C PHE A 461 -10.25 -9.60 -36.30
N PRO A 462 -9.06 -9.10 -36.67
CA PRO A 462 -8.90 -8.22 -37.81
C PRO A 462 -9.18 -8.96 -39.13
N LEU A 463 -9.90 -8.29 -40.04
CA LEU A 463 -10.19 -8.76 -41.40
C LEU A 463 -10.01 -7.61 -42.38
N THR A 464 -9.38 -7.86 -43.52
CA THR A 464 -9.34 -6.92 -44.66
C THR A 464 -10.14 -7.53 -45.79
N ILE A 465 -11.09 -6.79 -46.38
CA ILE A 465 -11.87 -7.27 -47.53
C ILE A 465 -10.99 -7.25 -48.77
N THR A 466 -10.24 -8.32 -48.99
CA THR A 466 -9.33 -8.44 -50.15
C THR A 466 -10.08 -8.88 -51.40
N GLN A 467 -9.44 -8.72 -52.57
CA GLN A 467 -9.98 -9.25 -53.82
C GLN A 467 -10.23 -10.76 -53.74
N GLN A 468 -9.40 -11.51 -53.01
CA GLN A 468 -9.59 -12.96 -52.82
C GLN A 468 -10.89 -13.30 -52.07
N ILE A 469 -11.29 -12.50 -51.08
CA ILE A 469 -12.57 -12.69 -50.38
C ILE A 469 -13.72 -12.38 -51.33
N VAL A 470 -13.62 -11.30 -52.12
CA VAL A 470 -14.62 -10.93 -53.13
C VAL A 470 -14.76 -11.99 -54.22
N ASP A 471 -13.66 -12.56 -54.69
CA ASP A 471 -13.65 -13.61 -55.72
C ASP A 471 -14.33 -14.89 -55.19
N LYS A 472 -14.03 -15.28 -53.93
CA LYS A 472 -14.73 -16.40 -53.27
C LYS A 472 -16.24 -16.16 -53.13
N ILE A 473 -16.67 -14.95 -52.77
CA ILE A 473 -18.10 -14.60 -52.74
C ILE A 473 -18.72 -14.78 -54.14
N LYS A 474 -18.04 -14.33 -55.19
CA LYS A 474 -18.53 -14.41 -56.58
C LYS A 474 -18.64 -15.84 -57.11
N GLU A 475 -17.71 -16.73 -56.74
CA GLU A 475 -17.72 -18.14 -57.14
C GLU A 475 -19.01 -18.88 -56.74
N HIS A 476 -19.75 -18.36 -55.74
CA HIS A 476 -20.96 -19.00 -55.19
C HIS A 476 -22.30 -18.34 -55.58
N GLY A 477 -22.32 -17.38 -56.51
CA GLY A 477 -23.53 -17.02 -57.27
C GLY A 477 -24.09 -15.60 -57.09
N PHE A 478 -23.40 -14.68 -56.42
CA PHE A 478 -23.82 -13.27 -56.33
C PHE A 478 -22.78 -12.33 -56.95
N ALA A 479 -23.13 -11.71 -58.09
CA ALA A 479 -22.18 -10.91 -58.88
C ALA A 479 -21.75 -9.58 -58.21
N ASP A 480 -22.62 -9.01 -57.36
CA ASP A 480 -22.49 -7.62 -56.91
C ASP A 480 -22.54 -7.41 -55.38
N ARG A 481 -22.81 -8.46 -54.58
CA ARG A 481 -22.89 -8.38 -53.10
C ARG A 481 -22.77 -9.76 -52.41
N GLY A 482 -22.23 -9.81 -51.18
CA GLY A 482 -22.22 -11.02 -50.33
C GLY A 482 -22.44 -10.70 -48.85
N ASP A 483 -23.01 -11.63 -48.07
CA ASP A 483 -23.42 -11.39 -46.68
C ASP A 483 -22.61 -12.32 -45.73
N LEU A 484 -21.54 -11.77 -45.13
CA LEU A 484 -20.59 -12.54 -44.33
C LEU A 484 -21.04 -12.72 -42.88
N TYR A 485 -20.97 -13.95 -42.39
CA TYR A 485 -21.14 -14.36 -40.99
C TYR A 485 -19.84 -14.93 -40.42
N PHE A 486 -19.76 -15.08 -39.10
CA PHE A 486 -18.65 -15.76 -38.44
C PHE A 486 -19.11 -16.69 -37.32
N ASN A 487 -18.32 -17.74 -37.05
CA ASN A 487 -18.49 -18.66 -35.93
C ASN A 487 -17.15 -18.96 -35.25
N LEU A 488 -17.18 -19.67 -34.12
CA LEU A 488 -16.00 -19.96 -33.31
C LEU A 488 -15.86 -21.46 -32.99
N VAL A 489 -14.74 -22.04 -33.39
CA VAL A 489 -14.40 -23.45 -33.19
C VAL A 489 -13.29 -23.59 -32.15
N ARG A 490 -13.39 -24.58 -31.25
CA ARG A 490 -12.35 -24.90 -30.26
C ARG A 490 -11.44 -26.00 -30.77
N ASN A 491 -10.14 -25.73 -30.83
CA ASN A 491 -9.14 -26.66 -31.33
C ASN A 491 -8.70 -27.65 -30.24
N GLY A 492 -8.65 -28.95 -30.57
CA GLY A 492 -8.01 -29.97 -29.73
C GLY A 492 -8.72 -30.33 -28.41
N ALA A 493 -9.99 -29.96 -28.24
CA ALA A 493 -10.80 -30.31 -27.07
C ALA A 493 -12.00 -31.21 -27.45
N GLU A 494 -12.37 -32.15 -26.58
CA GLU A 494 -13.50 -33.06 -26.82
C GLU A 494 -14.87 -32.35 -26.74
N THR A 495 -14.98 -31.25 -26.00
CA THR A 495 -16.21 -30.48 -25.84
C THR A 495 -16.10 -29.11 -26.53
N PRO A 496 -17.06 -28.74 -27.41
CA PRO A 496 -17.06 -27.46 -28.11
C PRO A 496 -17.31 -26.28 -27.17
N ILE A 497 -17.03 -25.06 -27.64
CA ILE A 497 -17.47 -23.84 -26.95
C ILE A 497 -18.98 -23.73 -27.12
N LYS A 498 -19.69 -23.52 -26.02
CA LYS A 498 -21.15 -23.37 -26.05
C LYS A 498 -21.54 -22.15 -26.88
N ASN A 499 -22.48 -22.34 -27.81
CA ASN A 499 -22.90 -21.36 -28.83
C ASN A 499 -21.81 -20.95 -29.83
N GLY A 500 -20.62 -21.55 -29.82
CA GLY A 500 -19.56 -21.21 -30.77
C GLY A 500 -19.90 -21.56 -32.21
N ASP A 501 -20.73 -22.58 -32.42
CA ASP A 501 -21.20 -23.07 -33.71
C ASP A 501 -22.34 -22.25 -34.34
N LYS A 502 -22.90 -21.29 -33.59
CA LYS A 502 -23.99 -20.42 -34.08
C LYS A 502 -23.45 -19.29 -34.98
N LYS A 503 -24.35 -18.66 -35.75
CA LYS A 503 -24.07 -17.38 -36.45
C LYS A 503 -23.84 -16.27 -35.43
N LEU A 504 -22.61 -15.78 -35.32
CA LEU A 504 -22.23 -14.78 -34.33
C LEU A 504 -22.42 -13.37 -34.91
N GLY A 505 -23.35 -12.60 -34.34
CA GLY A 505 -23.67 -11.24 -34.78
C GLY A 505 -24.49 -11.14 -36.07
N GLU A 506 -24.80 -9.89 -36.47
CA GLU A 506 -25.41 -9.60 -37.78
C GLU A 506 -24.41 -9.84 -38.92
N PHE A 507 -24.92 -10.08 -40.14
CA PHE A 507 -24.05 -10.19 -41.31
C PHE A 507 -23.38 -8.87 -41.67
N LEU A 508 -22.18 -8.97 -42.23
CA LEU A 508 -21.51 -7.87 -42.92
C LEU A 508 -21.77 -7.97 -44.41
N ARG A 509 -22.41 -6.96 -44.99
CA ARG A 509 -22.62 -6.90 -46.44
C ARG A 509 -21.39 -6.35 -47.16
N VAL A 510 -20.81 -7.14 -48.04
CA VAL A 510 -19.74 -6.69 -48.94
C VAL A 510 -20.37 -6.16 -50.23
N THR A 511 -19.99 -4.95 -50.68
CA THR A 511 -20.50 -4.30 -51.91
C THR A 511 -19.34 -3.70 -52.72
N LEU A 512 -19.55 -3.51 -54.03
CA LEU A 512 -18.57 -2.90 -54.94
C LEU A 512 -18.94 -1.47 -55.39
N GLU A 513 -20.14 -0.98 -55.04
CA GLU A 513 -20.58 0.37 -55.41
C GLU A 513 -19.93 1.45 -54.50
N PRO A 514 -19.37 2.53 -55.08
CA PRO A 514 -18.92 3.69 -54.31
C PRO A 514 -20.09 4.41 -53.65
N GLN A 515 -20.02 4.58 -52.33
CA GLN A 515 -21.07 5.27 -51.57
C GLN A 515 -20.43 6.16 -50.51
N ILE A 516 -20.93 7.40 -50.39
CA ILE A 516 -20.59 8.29 -49.27
C ILE A 516 -21.56 7.99 -48.15
N ILE A 517 -21.03 7.49 -47.04
CA ILE A 517 -21.84 7.10 -45.89
C ILE A 517 -22.12 8.31 -45.01
N ASN A 518 -21.11 9.16 -44.79
CA ASN A 518 -21.28 10.38 -44.01
C ASN A 518 -20.22 11.45 -44.36
N ALA A 519 -20.54 12.73 -44.19
CA ALA A 519 -19.57 13.82 -44.26
C ALA A 519 -20.01 15.00 -43.39
N TYR A 520 -19.14 15.47 -42.49
CA TYR A 520 -19.50 16.43 -41.44
C TYR A 520 -18.29 17.21 -40.92
N PHE A 521 -18.51 18.34 -40.26
CA PHE A 521 -17.46 19.06 -39.54
C PHE A 521 -17.25 18.50 -38.13
N CYS A 522 -16.02 18.49 -37.65
CA CYS A 522 -15.64 17.90 -36.36
C CYS A 522 -14.41 18.58 -35.74
N ASP A 523 -14.04 18.13 -34.55
CA ASP A 523 -12.77 18.48 -33.92
C ASP A 523 -11.59 17.72 -34.57
N ALA A 524 -10.36 18.03 -34.15
CA ALA A 524 -9.13 17.47 -34.72
C ALA A 524 -9.00 15.95 -34.61
N ASN A 525 -9.73 15.34 -33.68
CA ASN A 525 -9.64 13.92 -33.38
C ASN A 525 -10.90 13.13 -33.80
N ASP A 526 -11.87 13.77 -34.46
CA ASP A 526 -13.16 13.15 -34.83
C ASP A 526 -13.88 12.54 -33.61
N THR A 527 -13.75 13.21 -32.46
CA THR A 527 -14.40 12.82 -31.20
C THR A 527 -15.78 13.44 -31.06
N GLU A 528 -16.00 14.63 -31.64
CA GLU A 528 -17.29 15.30 -31.68
C GLU A 528 -17.53 15.98 -33.03
N GLN A 529 -18.78 15.92 -33.53
CA GLN A 529 -19.18 16.73 -34.68
C GLN A 529 -19.37 18.18 -34.23
N VAL A 530 -18.80 19.11 -34.97
CA VAL A 530 -18.74 20.52 -34.60
C VAL A 530 -19.61 21.33 -35.56
N PHE A 531 -20.76 21.78 -35.05
CA PHE A 531 -21.71 22.59 -35.81
C PHE A 531 -21.43 24.09 -35.72
N SER A 532 -20.56 24.54 -34.81
CA SER A 532 -20.15 25.95 -34.74
C SER A 532 -18.71 26.13 -34.23
N SER A 533 -18.01 27.15 -34.72
CA SER A 533 -16.64 27.46 -34.29
C SER A 533 -16.36 28.98 -34.33
N PRO A 534 -15.64 29.55 -33.35
CA PRO A 534 -15.17 30.92 -33.48
C PRO A 534 -14.11 31.03 -34.59
N LEU A 535 -13.95 32.20 -35.20
CA LEU A 535 -12.96 32.46 -36.26
C LEU A 535 -11.50 32.18 -35.86
N ASN A 536 -11.18 32.22 -34.57
CA ASN A 536 -9.87 31.88 -34.01
C ASN A 536 -9.80 30.44 -33.44
N GLY A 537 -10.86 29.64 -33.64
CA GLY A 537 -10.93 28.24 -33.22
C GLY A 537 -10.27 27.28 -34.23
N ALA A 538 -10.40 25.98 -33.96
CA ALA A 538 -9.95 24.91 -34.84
C ALA A 538 -11.17 24.11 -35.32
N LEU A 539 -11.28 23.90 -36.64
CA LEU A 539 -12.38 23.17 -37.27
C LEU A 539 -11.81 22.19 -38.29
N TYR A 540 -12.33 20.97 -38.31
CA TYR A 540 -11.94 19.92 -39.24
C TYR A 540 -13.17 19.41 -40.00
N PHE A 541 -12.94 18.73 -41.12
CA PHE A 541 -13.96 18.17 -41.98
C PHE A 541 -13.67 16.70 -42.25
N LYS A 542 -14.64 15.85 -41.93
CA LYS A 542 -14.60 14.39 -42.02
C LYS A 542 -15.46 13.88 -43.17
N ILE A 543 -14.97 12.87 -43.89
CA ILE A 543 -15.75 12.08 -44.85
C ILE A 543 -15.55 10.60 -44.54
N TYR A 544 -16.63 9.81 -44.51
CA TYR A 544 -16.62 8.35 -44.46
C TYR A 544 -17.32 7.77 -45.70
N ALA A 545 -16.65 6.86 -46.40
CA ALA A 545 -17.13 6.29 -47.65
C ALA A 545 -16.66 4.83 -47.85
N ILE A 546 -17.49 4.04 -48.52
CA ILE A 546 -17.17 2.66 -48.93
C ILE A 546 -16.79 2.62 -50.42
N ASN A 547 -15.88 1.71 -50.79
CA ASN A 547 -15.30 1.62 -52.15
C ASN A 547 -14.63 2.92 -52.65
N MET A 548 -14.08 3.68 -51.70
CA MET A 548 -13.34 4.91 -51.97
C MET A 548 -11.91 4.88 -51.43
N VAL A 549 -11.50 3.81 -50.73
CA VAL A 549 -10.13 3.61 -50.20
C VAL A 549 -9.09 3.92 -51.28
N ASP A 550 -8.06 4.68 -50.92
CA ASP A 550 -6.97 5.18 -51.79
C ASP A 550 -7.38 6.20 -52.87
N LYS A 551 -8.67 6.54 -53.05
CA LYS A 551 -9.09 7.58 -54.00
C LYS A 551 -8.82 8.99 -53.46
N LYS A 552 -8.38 9.89 -54.34
CA LYS A 552 -8.14 11.30 -54.03
C LYS A 552 -9.40 12.15 -54.27
N VAL A 553 -9.61 13.14 -53.42
CA VAL A 553 -10.69 14.13 -53.54
C VAL A 553 -10.18 15.55 -53.33
N GLU A 554 -10.85 16.51 -53.94
CA GLU A 554 -10.70 17.95 -53.69
C GLU A 554 -11.94 18.47 -52.95
N ILE A 555 -11.74 19.12 -51.82
CA ILE A 555 -12.78 19.60 -50.90
C ILE A 555 -12.74 21.12 -50.95
N ASN A 556 -13.81 21.74 -51.44
CA ASN A 556 -13.95 23.18 -51.54
C ASN A 556 -14.93 23.66 -50.46
N PHE A 557 -14.43 24.50 -49.56
CA PHE A 557 -15.20 25.13 -48.50
C PHE A 557 -15.71 26.50 -48.95
N LEU A 558 -17.02 26.70 -48.86
CA LEU A 558 -17.71 27.88 -49.36
C LEU A 558 -18.60 28.51 -48.29
N THR A 559 -18.71 29.84 -48.32
CA THR A 559 -19.47 30.63 -47.35
C THR A 559 -20.77 31.11 -47.94
N GLU A 560 -21.88 30.80 -47.28
CA GLU A 560 -23.23 31.00 -47.81
C GLU A 560 -23.76 32.45 -47.64
N SER A 561 -24.52 32.93 -48.62
CA SER A 561 -25.40 34.12 -48.51
C SER A 561 -26.82 33.71 -48.06
N ASP A 562 -27.55 34.53 -47.30
CA ASP A 562 -28.81 34.21 -46.59
C ASP A 562 -30.05 33.82 -47.48
N ALA A 563 -29.88 33.15 -48.62
CA ALA A 563 -30.96 32.70 -49.49
C ALA A 563 -31.40 31.24 -49.15
N TYR A 564 -32.71 31.03 -49.03
CA TYR A 564 -33.36 29.75 -48.71
C TYR A 564 -33.13 28.69 -49.82
N TRP A 565 -32.57 27.52 -49.46
CA TRP A 565 -32.45 26.36 -50.36
C TRP A 565 -33.15 25.11 -49.78
N THR A 566 -33.78 24.31 -50.65
CA THR A 566 -34.30 22.96 -50.36
C THR A 566 -33.91 22.04 -51.52
N TRP A 567 -32.81 21.29 -51.41
CA TRP A 567 -32.36 20.34 -52.42
C TRP A 567 -32.28 18.92 -51.83
N ASP A 568 -32.83 17.92 -52.53
CA ASP A 568 -33.08 16.58 -51.98
C ASP A 568 -31.95 15.54 -52.26
N ASP A 569 -30.82 15.93 -52.87
CA ASP A 569 -29.78 15.00 -53.37
C ASP A 569 -28.42 15.13 -52.66
N GLU A 570 -28.40 15.37 -51.36
CA GLU A 570 -27.19 15.53 -50.54
C GLU A 570 -26.45 14.20 -50.31
N LEU A 571 -25.11 14.21 -50.23
CA LEU A 571 -24.21 13.04 -50.14
C LEU A 571 -24.31 11.99 -51.27
N LYS A 572 -25.15 12.19 -52.27
CA LYS A 572 -25.16 11.33 -53.47
C LYS A 572 -24.02 11.73 -54.41
N ILE A 573 -23.30 10.73 -54.90
CA ILE A 573 -22.27 10.94 -55.92
C ILE A 573 -22.97 11.26 -57.25
N GLY A 574 -22.84 12.51 -57.71
CA GLY A 574 -23.43 13.01 -58.94
C GLY A 574 -22.38 13.60 -59.88
N LYS A 575 -22.84 14.22 -60.98
CA LYS A 575 -21.97 14.92 -61.93
C LYS A 575 -21.41 16.18 -61.29
N TRP A 576 -20.11 16.40 -61.45
CA TRP A 576 -19.41 17.53 -60.83
C TRP A 576 -19.91 18.88 -61.35
N GLU A 577 -20.14 19.02 -62.66
CA GLU A 577 -20.62 20.28 -63.23
C GLU A 577 -22.02 20.65 -62.69
N ASP A 578 -22.94 19.68 -62.55
CA ASP A 578 -24.25 19.90 -61.96
C ASP A 578 -24.14 20.38 -60.50
N ILE A 579 -23.18 19.84 -59.73
CA ILE A 579 -22.94 20.23 -58.35
C ILE A 579 -22.30 21.61 -58.28
N LYS A 580 -21.32 21.89 -59.14
CA LYS A 580 -20.64 23.18 -59.19
C LYS A 580 -21.58 24.32 -59.60
N ASP A 581 -22.46 24.07 -60.58
CA ASP A 581 -23.46 25.03 -61.05
C ASP A 581 -24.47 25.41 -59.96
N LYS A 582 -24.81 24.47 -59.05
CA LYS A 582 -25.67 24.75 -57.89
C LYS A 582 -25.09 25.83 -56.97
N PHE A 583 -23.77 25.89 -56.83
CA PHE A 583 -23.08 26.83 -55.94
C PHE A 583 -22.36 27.96 -56.69
N LYS A 584 -22.71 28.22 -57.96
CA LYS A 584 -22.04 29.22 -58.81
C LYS A 584 -22.03 30.65 -58.24
N ASP A 585 -23.04 30.98 -57.44
CA ASP A 585 -23.22 32.30 -56.83
C ASP A 585 -22.51 32.40 -55.46
N GLU A 586 -21.96 31.28 -54.96
CA GLU A 586 -21.30 31.20 -53.66
C GLU A 586 -19.78 31.34 -53.77
N LYS A 587 -19.18 31.95 -52.75
CA LYS A 587 -17.73 32.20 -52.74
C LYS A 587 -16.97 31.08 -52.04
N ILE A 588 -16.15 30.35 -52.81
CA ILE A 588 -15.15 29.42 -52.28
C ILE A 588 -14.09 30.20 -51.49
N ARG A 589 -13.85 29.78 -50.25
CA ARG A 589 -12.91 30.41 -49.31
C ARG A 589 -11.65 29.59 -49.08
N ASP A 590 -11.77 28.27 -49.06
CA ASP A 590 -10.64 27.38 -48.85
C ASP A 590 -10.82 26.10 -49.67
N THR A 591 -9.70 25.51 -50.11
CA THR A 591 -9.69 24.27 -50.88
C THR A 591 -8.63 23.34 -50.31
N LYS A 592 -8.97 22.06 -50.12
CA LYS A 592 -8.08 21.01 -49.62
C LYS A 592 -8.10 19.81 -50.58
N THR A 593 -7.01 19.05 -50.58
CA THR A 593 -6.96 17.75 -51.26
C THR A 593 -6.65 16.68 -50.23
N ALA A 594 -7.33 15.53 -50.32
CA ALA A 594 -7.14 14.41 -49.41
C ALA A 594 -7.35 13.06 -50.10
N THR A 595 -6.87 11.99 -49.47
CA THR A 595 -7.02 10.61 -49.94
C THR A 595 -7.71 9.78 -48.87
N PHE A 596 -8.67 8.95 -49.24
CA PHE A 596 -9.32 8.04 -48.30
C PHE A 596 -8.33 7.00 -47.77
N ASP A 597 -8.29 6.84 -46.45
CA ASP A 597 -7.44 5.84 -45.80
C ASP A 597 -8.00 4.40 -45.94
N LYS A 598 -7.33 3.42 -45.33
CA LYS A 598 -7.74 2.00 -45.35
C LYS A 598 -9.04 1.70 -44.60
N LYS A 599 -9.57 2.66 -43.83
CA LYS A 599 -10.90 2.57 -43.23
C LYS A 599 -11.98 3.15 -44.14
N GLY A 600 -11.61 3.89 -45.19
CA GLY A 600 -12.55 4.64 -46.02
C GLY A 600 -12.83 6.03 -45.46
N GLU A 601 -11.88 6.62 -44.73
CA GLU A 601 -12.04 7.91 -44.03
C GLU A 601 -11.11 9.00 -44.58
N ILE A 602 -11.56 10.26 -44.53
CA ILE A 602 -10.78 11.48 -44.74
C ILE A 602 -11.02 12.43 -43.57
N LEU A 603 -9.98 13.06 -43.03
CA LEU A 603 -10.06 14.13 -42.04
C LEU A 603 -9.10 15.27 -42.41
N VAL A 604 -9.63 16.47 -42.66
CA VAL A 604 -8.83 17.65 -43.07
C VAL A 604 -9.12 18.89 -42.22
N PRO A 605 -8.13 19.73 -41.87
CA PRO A 605 -8.36 21.00 -41.20
C PRO A 605 -8.94 22.04 -42.18
N VAL A 606 -9.88 22.84 -41.68
CA VAL A 606 -10.49 23.97 -42.39
C VAL A 606 -9.78 25.28 -42.03
N ASP A 607 -9.33 26.06 -43.00
CA ASP A 607 -8.67 27.34 -42.74
C ASP A 607 -9.68 28.47 -42.48
N LEU A 608 -10.06 28.65 -41.20
CA LEU A 608 -11.03 29.66 -40.78
C LEU A 608 -10.57 31.11 -41.04
N SER A 609 -9.27 31.35 -41.20
CA SER A 609 -8.75 32.70 -41.49
C SER A 609 -9.21 33.24 -42.85
N LYS A 610 -9.58 32.35 -43.78
CA LYS A 610 -10.04 32.70 -45.14
C LYS A 610 -11.54 32.99 -45.22
N MET A 611 -12.29 32.80 -44.13
CA MET A 611 -13.76 32.86 -44.14
C MET A 611 -14.31 34.30 -44.14
N GLY A 612 -13.49 35.30 -43.79
CA GLY A 612 -13.91 36.71 -43.67
C GLY A 612 -14.46 37.05 -42.28
N LYS A 613 -14.78 38.33 -42.01
CA LYS A 613 -15.29 38.79 -40.69
C LYS A 613 -16.83 38.83 -40.69
N PRO A 614 -17.53 37.91 -39.99
CA PRO A 614 -18.98 37.98 -39.85
C PRO A 614 -19.40 39.22 -39.06
N LYS A 615 -20.62 39.72 -39.32
CA LYS A 615 -21.31 40.63 -38.40
C LYS A 615 -21.92 39.85 -37.22
N ASN A 616 -22.50 38.67 -37.51
CA ASN A 616 -23.07 37.73 -36.52
C ASN A 616 -22.43 36.34 -36.64
N PHE A 617 -22.63 35.64 -37.76
CA PHE A 617 -21.99 34.36 -38.10
C PHE A 617 -21.98 34.16 -39.63
N ILE A 618 -21.22 33.17 -40.13
CA ILE A 618 -21.17 32.71 -41.53
C ILE A 618 -21.48 31.21 -41.54
N ARG A 619 -22.34 30.74 -42.46
CA ARG A 619 -22.53 29.30 -42.70
C ARG A 619 -21.44 28.79 -43.63
N LEU A 620 -20.84 27.67 -43.25
CA LEU A 620 -19.75 27.02 -43.98
C LEU A 620 -20.26 25.70 -44.57
N ASN A 621 -20.16 25.59 -45.89
CA ASN A 621 -20.53 24.41 -46.67
C ASN A 621 -19.29 23.79 -47.32
N ALA A 622 -19.37 22.52 -47.72
CA ALA A 622 -18.32 21.78 -48.40
C ALA A 622 -18.85 21.04 -49.64
N MET A 623 -18.32 21.38 -50.82
CA MET A 623 -18.46 20.57 -52.03
C MET A 623 -17.20 19.74 -52.24
N VAL A 624 -17.36 18.49 -52.66
CA VAL A 624 -16.25 17.55 -52.79
C VAL A 624 -16.23 17.01 -54.22
N LYS A 625 -15.15 17.31 -54.95
CA LYS A 625 -14.86 16.75 -56.26
C LYS A 625 -14.04 15.48 -56.08
N ILE A 626 -14.46 14.39 -56.71
CA ILE A 626 -13.68 13.16 -56.77
C ILE A 626 -12.67 13.31 -57.90
N LEU A 627 -11.37 13.23 -57.58
CA LEU A 627 -10.31 13.37 -58.58
C LEU A 627 -10.20 12.08 -59.38
N LYS A 628 -9.87 12.23 -60.66
CA LYS A 628 -9.64 11.09 -61.55
C LYS A 628 -8.36 10.37 -61.16
N ASP A 629 -8.37 9.04 -61.26
CA ASP A 629 -7.13 8.27 -61.20
C ASP A 629 -6.23 8.66 -62.36
N GLU A 630 -4.95 8.91 -62.06
CA GLU A 630 -3.94 9.40 -63.01
C GLU A 630 -3.72 8.45 -64.21
N GLU A 631 -4.23 7.21 -64.12
CA GLU A 631 -4.11 6.14 -65.14
C GLU A 631 -5.38 5.93 -66.00
N ALA A 632 -6.47 6.66 -65.75
CA ALA A 632 -7.73 6.48 -66.49
C ALA A 632 -7.69 7.13 -67.90
N THR A 633 -7.71 6.30 -68.94
CA THR A 633 -7.57 6.69 -70.36
C THR A 633 -8.87 7.16 -71.03
N GLU A 634 -10.03 7.03 -70.40
CA GLU A 634 -11.32 7.47 -70.94
C GLU A 634 -11.78 8.82 -70.36
N LYS A 635 -12.52 9.60 -71.17
CA LYS A 635 -13.25 10.82 -70.74
C LYS A 635 -14.41 10.43 -69.81
N LEU A 636 -14.10 9.91 -68.63
CA LEU A 636 -15.06 9.69 -67.57
C LEU A 636 -15.59 11.05 -67.08
N GLU A 637 -16.90 11.11 -66.94
CA GLU A 637 -17.62 12.25 -66.40
C GLU A 637 -17.11 12.56 -64.99
N GLU A 638 -16.74 13.81 -64.72
CA GLU A 638 -16.26 14.21 -63.39
C GLU A 638 -17.39 14.05 -62.39
N LYS A 639 -17.09 13.46 -61.23
CA LYS A 639 -18.07 13.19 -60.18
C LYS A 639 -17.75 13.97 -58.91
N GLY A 640 -18.77 14.24 -58.12
CA GLY A 640 -18.62 14.86 -56.81
C GLY A 640 -19.84 14.63 -55.95
N PHE A 641 -19.81 15.21 -54.76
CA PHE A 641 -20.95 15.31 -53.87
C PHE A 641 -20.84 16.60 -53.06
N TYR A 642 -21.89 16.94 -52.32
CA TYR A 642 -21.89 18.05 -51.37
C TYR A 642 -22.54 17.58 -50.08
N ILE A 643 -22.16 18.22 -48.97
CA ILE A 643 -22.66 17.84 -47.65
C ILE A 643 -24.11 18.22 -47.45
N LYS A 644 -24.71 17.61 -46.43
CA LYS A 644 -26.09 17.92 -46.06
C LYS A 644 -26.20 19.32 -45.51
N HIS A 645 -27.30 19.99 -45.83
CA HIS A 645 -27.61 21.30 -45.28
C HIS A 645 -27.74 21.27 -43.74
N THR A 646 -28.17 20.15 -43.14
CA THR A 646 -28.20 19.99 -41.68
C THR A 646 -26.81 19.93 -41.04
N ASP A 647 -25.77 19.66 -41.83
CA ASP A 647 -24.43 19.35 -41.35
C ASP A 647 -23.45 20.51 -41.61
N LEU A 648 -23.97 21.70 -41.94
CA LEU A 648 -23.19 22.94 -42.14
C LEU A 648 -22.64 23.49 -40.81
N ALA A 649 -21.44 24.05 -40.84
CA ALA A 649 -20.83 24.68 -39.67
C ALA A 649 -21.08 26.20 -39.61
N LEU A 650 -21.33 26.74 -38.42
CA LEU A 650 -21.51 28.17 -38.16
C LEU A 650 -20.21 28.81 -37.63
N VAL A 651 -19.65 29.79 -38.34
CA VAL A 651 -18.41 30.48 -37.97
C VAL A 651 -18.68 31.90 -37.48
N PHE A 652 -18.26 32.27 -36.26
CA PHE A 652 -18.59 33.57 -35.63
C PHE A 652 -17.37 34.39 -35.16
N PRO A 653 -17.49 35.72 -34.94
CA PRO A 653 -16.38 36.57 -34.49
C PRO A 653 -15.96 36.24 -33.04
N GLY A 654 -14.66 36.00 -32.82
CA GLY A 654 -14.12 35.78 -31.47
C GLY A 654 -14.15 37.06 -30.62
N ALA A 655 -14.42 36.93 -29.31
CA ALA A 655 -14.39 38.06 -28.38
C ALA A 655 -12.95 38.53 -28.13
N THR A 656 -12.62 39.79 -28.47
CA THR A 656 -11.34 40.41 -28.09
C THR A 656 -11.48 41.18 -26.79
N LEU A 657 -10.78 40.73 -25.74
CA LEU A 657 -10.50 41.52 -24.54
C LEU A 657 -9.42 42.58 -24.87
N PRO A 658 -9.58 43.86 -24.46
CA PRO A 658 -8.57 44.88 -24.66
C PRO A 658 -7.38 44.68 -23.71
N THR A 659 -6.19 44.97 -24.23
CA THR A 659 -4.87 44.94 -23.58
C THR A 659 -4.82 45.64 -22.22
N MET A 660 -4.23 44.99 -21.21
CA MET A 660 -3.57 45.66 -20.08
C MET A 660 -2.17 45.09 -19.83
N VAL A 661 -1.26 46.02 -19.51
CA VAL A 661 0.19 45.89 -19.35
C VAL A 661 0.57 45.03 -18.13
N GLU A 662 1.68 44.29 -18.24
CA GLU A 662 2.34 43.56 -17.15
C GLU A 662 2.52 44.41 -15.88
N ASN A 663 2.28 43.80 -14.72
CA ASN A 663 2.91 44.23 -13.48
C ASN A 663 3.42 43.05 -12.66
N LYS A 664 4.66 43.23 -12.20
CA LYS A 664 5.42 42.35 -11.31
C LYS A 664 4.97 42.54 -9.86
N GLY A 665 4.55 41.47 -9.20
CA GLY A 665 4.29 41.40 -7.74
C GLY A 665 2.95 40.72 -7.41
N ALA A 666 2.96 39.68 -6.57
CA ALA A 666 1.77 38.87 -6.29
C ALA A 666 0.78 39.59 -5.35
N VAL A 667 -0.44 39.77 -5.85
CA VAL A 667 -1.56 40.55 -5.28
C VAL A 667 -2.46 39.71 -4.36
N LYS A 668 -2.97 40.33 -3.29
CA LYS A 668 -4.11 39.87 -2.45
C LYS A 668 -5.44 40.36 -3.04
N VAL A 669 -6.51 39.56 -2.88
CA VAL A 669 -7.83 39.81 -3.50
C VAL A 669 -8.99 39.81 -2.50
N GLY A 670 -9.98 40.68 -2.78
CA GLY A 670 -11.41 40.66 -2.42
C GLY A 670 -12.07 41.98 -2.88
N ARG A 671 -13.37 42.16 -3.15
CA ARG A 671 -14.51 41.38 -3.72
C ARG A 671 -15.57 42.44 -4.17
N ALA A 672 -16.26 42.24 -5.30
CA ALA A 672 -17.65 42.65 -5.61
C ALA A 672 -17.99 42.16 -7.04
N GLU A 673 -18.76 41.08 -7.19
CA GLU A 673 -20.22 40.94 -7.41
C GLU A 673 -20.63 40.89 -8.91
N ILE A 674 -21.18 39.73 -9.31
CA ILE A 674 -21.75 39.46 -10.63
C ILE A 674 -23.02 38.61 -10.41
N ASP A 675 -24.17 39.19 -10.79
CA ASP A 675 -25.47 38.56 -11.06
C ASP A 675 -25.34 37.64 -12.30
N GLY A 676 -25.99 36.49 -12.48
CA GLY A 676 -27.07 35.81 -11.77
C GLY A 676 -27.58 34.76 -12.76
N GLY A 677 -27.35 33.47 -12.51
CA GLY A 677 -27.74 32.38 -13.40
C GLY A 677 -28.16 31.14 -12.60
N GLY A 678 -29.46 30.88 -12.53
CA GLY A 678 -30.05 29.58 -12.22
C GLY A 678 -29.70 28.92 -10.87
N ASN A 679 -29.34 29.67 -9.83
CA ASN A 679 -29.32 29.14 -8.47
C ASN A 679 -30.76 28.88 -8.02
N CYS A 680 -31.02 27.86 -7.21
CA CYS A 680 -32.30 27.73 -6.51
C CYS A 680 -32.55 28.89 -5.49
N GLY A 681 -31.90 30.04 -5.66
CA GLY A 681 -31.86 31.18 -4.74
C GLY A 681 -31.27 30.86 -3.37
N GLY A 682 -30.61 29.71 -3.22
CA GLY A 682 -30.32 29.15 -1.89
C GLY A 682 -31.57 28.79 -1.08
N LYS A 683 -32.70 28.49 -1.75
CA LYS A 683 -33.99 28.15 -1.15
C LYS A 683 -33.95 26.82 -0.40
N PHE A 684 -33.27 25.82 -0.96
CA PHE A 684 -33.16 24.47 -0.37
C PHE A 684 -31.78 24.17 0.23
N CYS A 685 -30.84 25.12 0.18
CA CYS A 685 -29.51 24.93 0.74
C CYS A 685 -29.54 24.98 2.27
N ILE A 686 -28.80 24.09 2.90
CA ILE A 686 -28.60 24.12 4.34
C ILE A 686 -27.72 25.33 4.67
N LYS A 687 -28.21 26.10 5.63
CA LYS A 687 -27.61 27.32 6.15
C LYS A 687 -27.96 27.46 7.63
N GLN A 688 -27.41 28.46 8.29
CA GLN A 688 -27.76 28.77 9.67
C GLN A 688 -29.28 28.93 9.84
N GLY A 689 -29.83 28.29 10.87
CA GLY A 689 -31.28 28.20 11.11
C GLY A 689 -32.00 27.03 10.41
N SER A 690 -31.28 26.20 9.63
CA SER A 690 -31.86 24.95 9.11
C SER A 690 -32.09 23.93 10.23
N PRO A 691 -33.11 23.04 10.10
CA PRO A 691 -33.34 21.99 11.09
C PRO A 691 -32.12 21.08 11.30
N LYS A 692 -31.98 20.57 12.53
CA LYS A 692 -30.95 19.58 12.86
C LYS A 692 -31.07 18.36 11.97
N SER A 693 -29.95 17.84 11.49
CA SER A 693 -29.96 16.62 10.67
C SER A 693 -28.66 15.82 10.75
N GLU A 694 -28.76 14.51 10.53
CA GLU A 694 -27.60 13.63 10.38
C GLU A 694 -26.69 14.08 9.23
N LEU A 695 -27.26 14.70 8.20
CA LEU A 695 -26.50 15.27 7.09
C LEU A 695 -25.53 16.36 7.56
N ILE A 696 -26.00 17.29 8.41
CA ILE A 696 -25.16 18.35 8.96
C ILE A 696 -24.03 17.76 9.82
N ARG A 697 -24.33 16.74 10.61
CA ARG A 697 -23.33 16.01 11.41
C ARG A 697 -22.26 15.37 10.53
N GLU A 698 -22.63 14.69 9.45
CA GLU A 698 -21.68 14.10 8.51
C GLU A 698 -20.85 15.16 7.78
N ILE A 699 -21.44 16.29 7.40
CA ILE A 699 -20.70 17.43 6.83
C ILE A 699 -19.66 17.92 7.84
N ASN A 700 -20.06 18.12 9.10
CA ASN A 700 -19.18 18.59 10.17
C ASN A 700 -18.06 17.59 10.50
N ILE A 701 -18.31 16.28 10.38
CA ILE A 701 -17.28 15.23 10.55
C ILE A 701 -16.29 15.25 9.39
N ARG A 702 -16.77 15.19 8.14
CA ARG A 702 -15.92 15.01 6.95
C ARG A 702 -15.12 16.27 6.62
N LEU A 703 -15.67 17.44 6.93
CA LEU A 703 -14.99 18.73 6.77
C LEU A 703 -14.35 19.26 8.06
N ALA A 704 -14.25 18.45 9.12
CA ALA A 704 -13.74 18.90 10.42
C ALA A 704 -12.36 19.59 10.32
N GLY A 705 -11.53 19.22 9.35
CA GLY A 705 -10.22 19.83 9.12
C GLY A 705 -10.21 21.18 8.37
N PHE A 706 -11.36 21.73 7.98
CA PHE A 706 -11.47 23.06 7.37
C PHE A 706 -11.92 24.07 8.44
N GLY A 707 -10.97 24.66 9.15
CA GLY A 707 -11.25 25.65 10.19
C GLY A 707 -11.68 25.06 11.54
N GLY A 708 -11.75 23.73 11.66
CA GLY A 708 -12.08 23.03 12.90
C GLY A 708 -13.59 22.97 13.14
N ASN A 709 -14.15 21.78 13.41
CA ASN A 709 -15.52 21.66 13.87
C ASN A 709 -15.79 20.36 14.67
N VAL A 710 -16.87 20.38 15.46
CA VAL A 710 -17.37 19.23 16.23
C VAL A 710 -18.49 18.50 15.48
N PRO A 711 -18.74 17.21 15.73
CA PRO A 711 -19.76 16.41 15.03
C PRO A 711 -21.20 16.72 15.50
N THR A 712 -21.57 17.99 15.50
CA THR A 712 -22.94 18.48 15.80
C THR A 712 -23.87 18.31 14.61
N ASP A 713 -25.16 18.06 14.85
CA ASP A 713 -26.21 18.04 13.82
C ASP A 713 -26.81 19.43 13.53
N GLU A 714 -26.32 20.47 14.20
CA GLU A 714 -26.71 21.86 14.00
C GLU A 714 -25.80 22.60 13.00
N PHE A 715 -26.39 23.48 12.19
CA PHE A 715 -25.64 24.37 11.31
C PHE A 715 -25.24 25.64 12.07
N THR A 716 -24.09 25.58 12.73
CA THR A 716 -23.56 26.66 13.58
C THR A 716 -22.74 27.70 12.79
N ASP A 717 -22.36 28.81 13.44
CA ASP A 717 -21.40 29.78 12.87
C ASP A 717 -20.08 29.11 12.47
N ASN A 718 -19.65 28.09 13.24
CA ASN A 718 -18.43 27.34 12.93
C ASN A 718 -18.64 26.46 11.69
N THR A 719 -19.81 25.84 11.54
CA THR A 719 -20.17 25.11 10.31
C THR A 719 -20.16 26.03 9.09
N GLU A 720 -20.72 27.25 9.21
CA GLU A 720 -20.69 28.22 8.10
C GLU A 720 -19.25 28.61 7.71
N LYS A 721 -18.39 28.92 8.69
CA LYS A 721 -16.97 29.26 8.47
C LYS A 721 -16.21 28.11 7.82
N MET A 722 -16.42 26.89 8.29
CA MET A 722 -15.86 25.66 7.73
C MET A 722 -16.27 25.48 6.27
N VAL A 723 -17.55 25.65 5.95
CA VAL A 723 -18.08 25.55 4.59
C VAL A 723 -17.50 26.65 3.68
N LYS A 724 -17.41 27.90 4.17
CA LYS A 724 -16.76 29.00 3.43
C LYS A 724 -15.30 28.67 3.11
N GLN A 725 -14.57 28.17 4.09
CA GLN A 725 -13.18 27.77 3.90
C GLN A 725 -13.04 26.63 2.90
N PHE A 726 -13.89 25.60 2.97
CA PHE A 726 -13.92 24.52 2.00
C PHE A 726 -14.23 25.02 0.56
N GLN A 727 -15.21 25.92 0.42
CA GLN A 727 -15.57 26.54 -0.86
C GLN A 727 -14.40 27.32 -1.47
N ARG A 728 -13.69 28.12 -0.67
CA ARG A 728 -12.51 28.88 -1.13
C ARG A 728 -11.32 27.96 -1.46
N ASP A 729 -11.02 27.04 -0.56
CA ASP A 729 -9.75 26.32 -0.57
C ASP A 729 -9.80 25.08 -1.45
N TYR A 730 -10.88 24.29 -1.39
CA TYR A 730 -11.04 23.08 -2.20
C TYR A 730 -11.77 23.37 -3.51
N MET A 731 -12.97 23.95 -3.42
CA MET A 731 -13.85 24.14 -4.60
C MET A 731 -13.43 25.31 -5.50
N LYS A 732 -12.67 26.28 -4.98
CA LYS A 732 -12.27 27.50 -5.70
C LYS A 732 -13.44 28.37 -6.17
N VAL A 733 -14.54 28.37 -5.40
CA VAL A 733 -15.75 29.15 -5.69
C VAL A 733 -15.99 30.25 -4.64
N PRO A 734 -16.90 31.21 -4.89
CA PRO A 734 -17.29 32.18 -3.87
C PRO A 734 -17.79 31.52 -2.58
N GLU A 735 -17.19 31.93 -1.45
CA GLU A 735 -17.63 31.66 -0.07
C GLU A 735 -19.05 32.14 0.20
N THR A 736 -20.03 31.26 -0.02
CA THR A 736 -21.43 31.51 0.30
C THR A 736 -21.78 31.10 1.73
N GLY A 737 -21.03 30.14 2.30
CA GLY A 737 -21.32 29.57 3.62
C GLY A 737 -22.58 28.70 3.66
N LYS A 738 -23.20 28.46 2.51
CA LYS A 738 -24.38 27.60 2.38
C LYS A 738 -23.95 26.26 1.79
N VAL A 739 -24.51 25.18 2.31
CA VAL A 739 -24.35 23.85 1.73
C VAL A 739 -25.51 23.63 0.77
N CYS A 740 -25.23 23.81 -0.51
CA CYS A 740 -26.07 23.36 -1.61
C CYS A 740 -25.49 22.05 -2.15
N GLY A 741 -26.18 21.30 -3.01
CA GLY A 741 -25.63 20.00 -3.40
C GLY A 741 -24.34 20.04 -4.25
N ASN A 742 -23.94 21.18 -4.83
CA ASN A 742 -22.56 21.35 -5.35
C ASN A 742 -21.50 21.19 -4.25
N VAL A 743 -21.79 21.67 -3.04
CA VAL A 743 -20.91 21.51 -1.88
C VAL A 743 -20.91 20.05 -1.44
N LEU A 744 -22.05 19.35 -1.45
CA LEU A 744 -22.12 17.92 -1.14
C LEU A 744 -21.27 17.07 -2.08
N LYS A 745 -21.37 17.31 -3.40
CA LYS A 745 -20.55 16.60 -4.39
C LYS A 745 -19.06 16.83 -4.17
N ALA A 746 -18.66 18.08 -3.97
CA ALA A 746 -17.27 18.42 -3.68
C ALA A 746 -16.76 17.74 -2.39
N ILE A 747 -17.62 17.59 -1.36
CA ILE A 747 -17.27 16.84 -0.14
C ILE A 747 -16.98 15.37 -0.48
N ASP A 748 -17.80 14.72 -1.32
CA ASP A 748 -17.55 13.32 -1.71
C ASP A 748 -16.27 13.16 -2.53
N GLU A 749 -15.98 14.06 -3.47
CA GLU A 749 -14.72 14.09 -4.21
C GLU A 749 -13.51 14.24 -3.27
N TYR A 750 -13.59 15.20 -2.34
CA TYR A 750 -12.58 15.43 -1.33
C TYR A 750 -12.35 14.16 -0.49
N CYS A 751 -13.45 13.53 -0.05
CA CYS A 751 -13.40 12.32 0.75
C CYS A 751 -12.73 11.17 0.00
N ASN A 752 -13.16 10.89 -1.23
CA ASN A 752 -12.61 9.83 -2.06
C ASN A 752 -11.12 10.02 -2.35
N LYS A 753 -10.67 11.26 -2.52
CA LYS A 753 -9.26 11.58 -2.80
C LYS A 753 -8.37 11.51 -1.56
N TYR A 754 -8.86 11.95 -0.40
CA TYR A 754 -8.01 12.18 0.79
C TYR A 754 -8.25 11.23 1.96
N VAL A 755 -9.14 10.24 1.84
CA VAL A 755 -9.44 9.24 2.88
C VAL A 755 -8.19 8.61 3.51
N GLU A 756 -8.25 8.40 4.83
CA GLU A 756 -7.20 7.75 5.61
C GLU A 756 -7.35 6.22 5.65
N GLN A 757 -6.21 5.53 5.68
CA GLN A 757 -6.17 4.07 5.88
C GLN A 757 -6.22 3.76 7.37
N ILE A 758 -7.35 3.25 7.84
CA ILE A 758 -7.61 3.11 9.28
C ILE A 758 -6.64 2.13 9.97
N ASN A 759 -6.14 1.15 9.24
CA ASN A 759 -5.17 0.18 9.76
C ASN A 759 -3.85 0.81 10.20
N ASP A 760 -3.46 1.96 9.63
CA ASP A 760 -2.25 2.70 10.04
C ASP A 760 -2.35 3.21 11.49
N TYR A 761 -3.57 3.36 12.00
CA TYR A 761 -3.87 3.90 13.33
C TYR A 761 -4.03 2.80 14.38
N LYS A 762 -3.85 1.51 14.05
CA LYS A 762 -3.98 0.43 15.03
C LYS A 762 -2.99 0.59 16.18
N CYS A 763 -3.40 0.08 17.34
CA CYS A 763 -2.55 -0.03 18.52
C CYS A 763 -1.28 -0.85 18.23
N PRO A 764 -0.11 -0.46 18.75
CA PRO A 764 1.14 -1.23 18.62
C PRO A 764 0.98 -2.72 18.95
N CYS A 765 0.07 -3.07 19.86
CA CYS A 765 -0.32 -4.45 20.13
C CYS A 765 -0.55 -5.31 18.87
N GLN A 766 -1.09 -4.74 17.79
CA GLN A 766 -1.42 -5.43 16.53
C GLN A 766 -0.97 -4.67 15.27
N ASN A 767 -0.22 -3.58 15.39
CA ASN A 767 0.19 -2.78 14.24
C ASN A 767 1.59 -3.21 13.75
N PRO A 768 1.69 -3.98 12.65
CA PRO A 768 2.98 -4.45 12.14
C PRO A 768 3.78 -3.32 11.45
N ASN A 769 3.13 -2.23 11.05
CA ASN A 769 3.73 -1.21 10.19
C ASN A 769 4.57 -0.18 10.97
N ASN A 770 4.38 -0.04 12.28
CA ASN A 770 5.04 1.01 13.08
C ASN A 770 5.42 0.58 14.52
N SER A 771 5.45 -0.73 14.80
CA SER A 771 5.92 -1.27 16.09
C SER A 771 6.72 -2.57 15.94
N GLU A 772 7.92 -2.58 16.51
CA GLU A 772 8.75 -3.77 16.65
C GLU A 772 8.19 -4.67 17.78
N GLU A 773 8.53 -5.96 17.80
CA GLU A 773 7.92 -6.91 18.75
C GLU A 773 8.25 -6.59 20.23
N ASN A 774 9.40 -5.99 20.49
CA ASN A 774 9.84 -5.46 21.79
C ASN A 774 9.05 -4.21 22.25
N ASP A 775 8.45 -3.46 21.33
CA ASP A 775 7.63 -2.28 21.64
C ASP A 775 6.19 -2.63 22.08
N LYS A 776 5.83 -3.92 22.01
CA LYS A 776 4.45 -4.39 22.25
C LYS A 776 4.30 -4.97 23.65
N ALA A 777 3.17 -4.66 24.29
CA ALA A 777 2.75 -5.27 25.55
C ALA A 777 2.81 -6.82 25.50
N PRO A 778 2.95 -7.53 26.63
CA PRO A 778 2.97 -9.00 26.64
C PRO A 778 1.78 -9.59 25.88
N LYS A 779 2.00 -10.61 25.04
CA LYS A 779 0.97 -11.19 24.13
C LYS A 779 -0.38 -11.47 24.81
N ALA A 780 -0.37 -11.99 26.03
CA ALA A 780 -1.58 -12.26 26.81
C ALA A 780 -2.41 -11.00 27.16
N LYS A 781 -1.77 -9.84 27.26
CA LYS A 781 -2.41 -8.57 27.61
C LYS A 781 -2.83 -7.75 26.38
N ARG A 782 -2.22 -7.97 25.21
CA ARG A 782 -2.48 -7.24 23.96
C ARG A 782 -3.98 -7.16 23.61
N CYS A 783 -4.39 -6.06 23.00
CA CYS A 783 -5.72 -5.99 22.39
C CYS A 783 -5.79 -6.89 21.14
N PRO A 784 -6.90 -7.61 20.87
CA PRO A 784 -6.95 -8.63 19.82
C PRO A 784 -6.85 -8.06 18.40
N ASP A 785 -7.56 -6.96 18.11
CA ASP A 785 -7.73 -6.44 16.75
C ASP A 785 -6.96 -5.13 16.48
N GLY A 786 -6.20 -4.65 17.47
CA GLY A 786 -5.52 -3.35 17.43
C GLY A 786 -6.38 -2.20 17.95
N TRP A 787 -7.56 -2.52 18.46
CA TRP A 787 -8.53 -1.61 19.08
C TRP A 787 -8.78 -2.11 20.50
N GLY A 788 -8.90 -1.23 21.49
CA GLY A 788 -9.00 -1.59 22.91
C GLY A 788 -10.04 -2.68 23.21
N LYS A 789 -9.95 -3.29 24.39
CA LYS A 789 -10.87 -4.34 24.84
C LYS A 789 -12.19 -3.77 25.39
N GLY A 790 -12.43 -2.46 25.23
CA GLY A 790 -13.61 -1.77 25.76
C GLY A 790 -13.57 -1.64 27.29
N LEU A 791 -12.37 -1.60 27.88
CA LEU A 791 -12.22 -1.50 29.33
C LEU A 791 -12.81 -0.19 29.86
N PHE A 792 -13.20 -0.21 31.14
CA PHE A 792 -13.84 0.91 31.83
C PHE A 792 -15.15 1.38 31.18
N SER A 793 -15.92 0.44 30.60
CA SER A 793 -17.22 0.71 29.96
C SER A 793 -18.21 1.41 30.88
N GLU A 794 -18.08 1.25 32.19
CA GLU A 794 -18.87 1.95 33.19
C GLU A 794 -18.62 3.47 33.23
N GLN A 795 -17.59 3.98 32.55
CA GLN A 795 -17.30 5.42 32.43
C GLN A 795 -17.79 6.04 31.12
N TYR A 796 -18.36 5.24 30.21
CA TYR A 796 -18.90 5.71 28.94
C TYR A 796 -19.95 6.80 29.17
N LEU A 797 -19.71 7.96 28.56
CA LEU A 797 -20.54 9.18 28.63
C LEU A 797 -20.96 9.63 30.04
N LYS A 798 -20.20 9.27 31.09
CA LYS A 798 -20.49 9.71 32.46
C LYS A 798 -20.14 11.18 32.66
N SER A 799 -21.16 12.02 32.87
CA SER A 799 -21.03 13.48 33.03
C SER A 799 -20.18 13.92 34.23
N ASN A 800 -20.05 13.08 35.26
CA ASN A 800 -19.22 13.36 36.43
C ASN A 800 -17.72 13.02 36.24
N ILE A 801 -17.31 12.55 35.05
CA ILE A 801 -15.92 12.24 34.71
C ILE A 801 -15.52 13.08 33.49
N SER A 802 -14.61 14.03 33.69
CA SER A 802 -14.03 14.82 32.60
C SER A 802 -13.27 13.92 31.61
N GLU A 803 -13.41 14.21 30.32
CA GLU A 803 -12.88 13.40 29.23
C GLU A 803 -11.35 13.25 29.27
N ALA A 804 -10.64 14.26 29.82
CA ALA A 804 -9.20 14.22 30.01
C ALA A 804 -8.72 13.10 30.96
N TYR A 805 -9.59 12.69 31.89
CA TYR A 805 -9.31 11.66 32.90
C TYR A 805 -10.10 10.37 32.70
N ARG A 806 -10.95 10.32 31.65
CA ARG A 806 -11.77 9.16 31.35
C ARG A 806 -10.91 8.00 30.89
N LYS A 807 -11.12 6.83 31.50
CA LYS A 807 -10.36 5.60 31.25
C LYS A 807 -10.98 4.69 30.19
N TYR A 808 -12.16 5.06 29.68
CA TYR A 808 -12.90 4.25 28.72
C TYR A 808 -12.16 4.06 27.40
N GLU A 809 -12.01 2.82 26.95
CA GLU A 809 -11.45 2.48 25.64
C GLU A 809 -12.52 2.53 24.55
N TYR A 810 -12.49 3.59 23.74
CA TYR A 810 -13.45 3.77 22.65
C TYR A 810 -13.29 2.72 21.53
N PRO A 811 -14.37 2.35 20.81
CA PRO A 811 -14.38 1.24 19.86
C PRO A 811 -13.78 1.57 18.48
N GLY A 812 -12.61 2.23 18.44
CA GLY A 812 -11.90 2.57 17.20
C GLY A 812 -11.29 3.97 17.21
N MET A 813 -11.01 4.55 16.03
CA MET A 813 -10.59 5.95 15.88
C MET A 813 -11.79 6.88 15.70
N HIS A 814 -11.74 8.05 16.33
CA HIS A 814 -12.70 9.13 16.15
C HIS A 814 -12.61 9.69 14.73
N ARG A 815 -13.74 9.72 14.01
CA ARG A 815 -13.76 10.09 12.59
C ARG A 815 -13.30 11.51 12.33
N SER A 816 -13.59 12.47 13.22
CA SER A 816 -13.09 13.85 13.06
C SER A 816 -11.56 13.93 13.13
N THR A 817 -10.89 13.09 13.94
CA THR A 817 -9.42 13.06 13.97
C THR A 817 -8.85 12.55 12.65
N LEU A 818 -9.47 11.52 12.05
CA LEU A 818 -9.08 11.02 10.73
C LEU A 818 -9.23 12.10 9.65
N TRP A 819 -10.36 12.82 9.64
CA TRP A 819 -10.61 13.89 8.67
C TRP A 819 -9.76 15.15 8.91
N ALA A 820 -9.30 15.40 10.14
CA ALA A 820 -8.25 16.39 10.39
C ALA A 820 -6.93 16.01 9.70
N VAL A 821 -6.53 14.73 9.73
CA VAL A 821 -5.33 14.25 9.02
C VAL A 821 -5.52 14.32 7.50
N SER A 822 -6.71 13.97 6.98
CA SER A 822 -7.04 14.12 5.56
C SER A 822 -6.94 15.57 5.08
N ALA A 823 -7.44 16.54 5.87
CA ALA A 823 -7.33 17.96 5.54
C ALA A 823 -5.87 18.41 5.53
N MET A 824 -5.06 17.96 6.48
CA MET A 824 -3.62 18.23 6.48
C MET A 824 -2.97 17.74 5.18
N LYS A 825 -3.26 16.52 4.70
CA LYS A 825 -2.74 16.02 3.40
C LYS A 825 -3.15 16.92 2.24
N PHE A 826 -4.43 17.28 2.19
CA PHE A 826 -4.93 18.23 1.19
C PHE A 826 -4.18 19.55 1.24
N TYR A 827 -3.96 20.14 2.41
CA TYR A 827 -3.28 21.43 2.52
C TYR A 827 -1.78 21.35 2.19
N LEU A 828 -1.12 20.21 2.42
CA LEU A 828 0.24 19.98 1.93
C LEU A 828 0.29 19.98 0.40
N ASP A 829 -0.66 19.31 -0.28
CA ASP A 829 -0.74 19.32 -1.74
C ASP A 829 -1.12 20.71 -2.28
N PHE A 830 -2.14 21.32 -1.67
CA PHE A 830 -2.68 22.62 -2.05
C PHE A 830 -1.61 23.72 -2.01
N THR A 831 -0.73 23.66 -1.01
CA THR A 831 0.38 24.61 -0.86
C THR A 831 1.63 24.23 -1.64
N LYS A 832 1.60 23.11 -2.39
CA LYS A 832 2.78 22.50 -3.04
C LYS A 832 3.96 22.38 -2.06
N SER A 833 3.64 21.93 -0.85
CA SER A 833 4.56 21.88 0.26
C SER A 833 5.76 20.97 -0.04
N ILE A 834 6.93 21.35 0.46
CA ILE A 834 8.10 20.45 0.49
C ILE A 834 7.92 19.29 1.48
N TYR A 835 6.88 19.35 2.31
CA TYR A 835 6.55 18.32 3.27
C TYR A 835 5.45 17.41 2.75
N SER A 836 5.56 16.12 3.06
CA SER A 836 4.50 15.13 2.84
C SER A 836 4.33 14.23 4.06
N LYS A 837 3.16 13.61 4.24
CA LYS A 837 2.95 12.61 5.30
C LYS A 837 3.92 11.44 5.07
N PHE A 838 4.68 11.06 6.10
CA PHE A 838 5.50 9.86 6.08
C PHE A 838 4.66 8.67 6.54
N ASP A 839 4.20 8.72 7.80
CA ASP A 839 3.32 7.72 8.38
C ASP A 839 2.58 8.25 9.62
N VAL A 840 1.76 7.38 10.21
CA VAL A 840 1.18 7.57 11.54
C VAL A 840 2.12 6.90 12.53
N ASN A 841 2.82 7.69 13.36
CA ASN A 841 3.70 7.16 14.41
C ASN A 841 2.88 6.39 15.44
N ARG A 842 1.80 7.01 15.93
CA ARG A 842 0.90 6.42 16.92
C ARG A 842 -0.53 6.91 16.68
N GLY A 843 -1.47 5.99 16.49
CA GLY A 843 -2.91 6.26 16.46
C GLY A 843 -3.55 5.84 17.78
N TYR A 844 -4.25 4.71 17.79
CA TYR A 844 -4.84 4.12 18.96
C TYR A 844 -3.79 3.57 19.94
N ARG A 845 -4.01 3.66 21.25
CA ARG A 845 -3.25 2.98 22.31
C ARG A 845 -4.25 2.39 23.29
N CYS A 846 -4.19 1.09 23.57
CA CYS A 846 -5.04 0.46 24.58
C CYS A 846 -4.36 0.51 25.96
N TRP A 847 -5.08 0.19 27.04
CA TRP A 847 -4.53 0.09 28.38
C TRP A 847 -3.34 -0.86 28.46
N ALA A 848 -3.36 -1.98 27.73
CA ALA A 848 -2.23 -2.89 27.72
C ALA A 848 -0.95 -2.23 27.19
N ASP A 849 -1.05 -1.39 26.16
CA ASP A 849 0.07 -0.60 25.64
C ASP A 849 0.49 0.50 26.62
N ASN A 850 -0.48 1.20 27.20
CA ASN A 850 -0.20 2.25 28.18
C ASN A 850 0.48 1.71 29.44
N ASP A 851 -0.02 0.62 30.03
CA ASP A 851 0.55 -0.02 31.21
C ASP A 851 1.97 -0.53 30.93
N PHE A 852 2.20 -1.10 29.73
CA PHE A 852 3.51 -1.57 29.33
C PHE A 852 4.53 -0.43 29.23
N HIS A 853 4.09 0.75 28.76
CA HIS A 853 4.93 1.94 28.62
C HIS A 853 4.83 2.92 29.81
N ASN A 854 4.22 2.51 30.94
CA ASN A 854 3.97 3.35 32.13
C ASN A 854 3.28 4.70 31.83
N ARG A 855 2.40 4.74 30.81
CA ARG A 855 1.65 5.94 30.42
C ARG A 855 0.34 6.03 31.17
N LYS A 856 -0.02 7.24 31.57
CA LYS A 856 -1.30 7.54 32.24
C LYS A 856 -2.29 8.30 31.34
N SER A 857 -1.87 8.76 30.17
CA SER A 857 -2.71 9.56 29.28
C SER A 857 -3.70 8.69 28.49
N THR A 858 -4.92 9.19 28.29
CA THR A 858 -6.00 8.47 27.59
C THR A 858 -6.40 9.15 26.27
N ASN A 859 -5.65 10.15 25.82
CA ASN A 859 -5.89 10.84 24.54
C ASN A 859 -5.84 9.89 23.33
N HIS A 860 -4.94 8.90 23.33
CA HIS A 860 -4.86 7.90 22.28
C HIS A 860 -5.87 6.75 22.39
N PHE A 861 -6.88 6.85 23.24
CA PHE A 861 -7.99 5.87 23.25
C PHE A 861 -8.95 6.19 22.10
N GLY A 862 -8.43 6.25 20.88
CA GLY A 862 -9.20 6.58 19.67
C GLY A 862 -9.30 8.07 19.31
N LYS A 863 -8.86 9.00 20.16
CA LYS A 863 -9.11 10.44 19.95
C LYS A 863 -7.94 11.21 19.34
N ALA A 864 -6.73 10.62 19.32
CA ALA A 864 -5.48 11.29 18.97
C ALA A 864 -4.66 10.56 17.91
N ALA A 865 -3.87 11.32 17.16
CA ALA A 865 -2.91 10.82 16.19
C ALA A 865 -1.58 11.60 16.22
N ASP A 866 -0.48 10.86 16.24
CA ASP A 866 0.89 11.38 16.11
C ASP A 866 1.39 11.14 14.70
N ILE A 867 1.64 12.21 13.95
CA ILE A 867 1.93 12.13 12.51
C ILE A 867 3.38 12.53 12.24
N ARG A 868 4.06 11.71 11.43
CA ARG A 868 5.44 11.97 11.00
C ARG A 868 5.46 12.42 9.54
N PHE A 869 6.46 13.21 9.20
CA PHE A 869 6.55 13.89 7.92
C PHE A 869 7.88 13.66 7.22
N ASN A 870 7.80 13.62 5.89
CA ASN A 870 8.93 13.76 4.99
C ASN A 870 9.17 15.23 4.67
N LYS A 871 10.41 15.57 4.34
CA LYS A 871 10.83 16.83 3.70
C LYS A 871 11.62 16.45 2.45
N ASN A 872 11.20 16.90 1.28
CA ASN A 872 11.79 16.54 -0.01
C ASN A 872 11.95 15.00 -0.18
N GLY A 873 10.90 14.24 0.18
CA GLY A 873 10.87 12.78 0.04
C GLY A 873 11.66 11.99 1.10
N LYS A 874 12.32 12.64 2.08
CA LYS A 874 13.04 11.96 3.17
C LYS A 874 12.45 12.27 4.53
N ARG A 875 12.42 11.29 5.43
CA ARG A 875 11.89 11.44 6.80
C ARG A 875 12.68 12.51 7.58
N THR A 876 12.02 13.62 7.94
CA THR A 876 12.63 14.64 8.82
C THR A 876 12.58 14.19 10.29
N LYS A 877 13.49 14.67 11.13
CA LYS A 877 13.42 14.49 12.60
C LYS A 877 13.60 15.82 13.33
N LEU A 878 13.48 16.94 12.63
CA LEU A 878 13.71 18.27 13.18
C LEU A 878 12.43 18.83 13.80
N ALA A 879 12.54 19.37 15.02
CA ALA A 879 11.43 20.03 15.69
C ALA A 879 10.95 21.28 14.94
N SER A 880 11.88 22.02 14.31
CA SER A 880 11.56 23.19 13.49
C SER A 880 10.64 22.86 12.32
N ASP A 881 10.83 21.70 11.66
CA ASP A 881 9.98 21.25 10.56
C ASP A 881 8.57 20.88 11.07
N ALA A 882 8.48 20.15 12.20
CA ALA A 882 7.20 19.83 12.83
C ALA A 882 6.45 21.10 13.28
N ASN A 883 7.15 22.06 13.89
CA ASN A 883 6.59 23.36 14.30
C ASN A 883 6.13 24.20 13.10
N LYS A 884 6.82 24.11 11.97
CA LYS A 884 6.39 24.73 10.72
C LYS A 884 5.08 24.13 10.22
N ILE A 885 4.92 22.81 10.26
CA ILE A 885 3.67 22.15 9.87
C ILE A 885 2.53 22.48 10.86
N ARG A 886 2.81 22.52 12.17
CA ARG A 886 1.83 23.00 13.17
C ARG A 886 1.34 24.39 12.82
N THR A 887 2.23 25.29 12.48
CA THR A 887 1.91 26.70 12.23
C THR A 887 1.24 26.89 10.86
N ASP A 888 1.88 26.39 9.81
CA ASP A 888 1.51 26.68 8.42
C ASP A 888 0.33 25.83 7.94
N ILE A 889 0.08 24.68 8.59
CA ILE A 889 -1.02 23.76 8.24
C ILE A 889 -2.08 23.69 9.32
N PHE A 890 -1.77 23.14 10.51
CA PHE A 890 -2.78 22.87 11.53
C PHE A 890 -3.40 24.13 12.16
N ASN A 891 -2.58 25.09 12.60
CA ASN A 891 -3.04 26.35 13.18
C ASN A 891 -3.73 27.22 12.14
N LYS A 892 -3.14 27.31 10.93
CA LYS A 892 -3.61 28.18 9.87
C LYS A 892 -4.92 27.71 9.24
N TYR A 893 -5.02 26.42 8.91
CA TYR A 893 -6.14 25.91 8.13
C TYR A 893 -7.12 25.08 8.95
N LEU A 894 -6.67 24.27 9.92
CA LEU A 894 -7.57 23.47 10.76
C LEU A 894 -8.06 24.24 11.99
N ASN A 895 -7.52 25.44 12.23
CA ASN A 895 -7.73 26.25 13.44
C ASN A 895 -7.44 25.47 14.74
N ALA A 896 -6.55 24.48 14.67
CA ALA A 896 -6.15 23.72 15.84
C ALA A 896 -5.44 24.64 16.85
N LYS A 897 -5.60 24.35 18.14
CA LYS A 897 -5.04 25.13 19.25
C LYS A 897 -4.22 24.26 20.18
N TRP A 898 -3.55 24.89 21.14
CA TRP A 898 -2.97 24.17 22.27
C TRP A 898 -4.07 23.75 23.24
N TRP A 899 -3.76 22.81 24.14
CA TRP A 899 -4.67 22.29 25.17
C TRP A 899 -5.45 23.36 25.93
N GLY A 900 -6.70 23.05 26.29
CA GLY A 900 -7.58 23.89 27.10
C GLY A 900 -8.55 24.77 26.30
N ASN A 901 -8.75 24.46 25.02
CA ASN A 901 -9.71 25.16 24.16
C ASN A 901 -10.84 24.21 23.77
N PRO A 902 -12.01 24.29 24.43
CA PRO A 902 -13.13 23.38 24.17
C PRO A 902 -13.54 23.37 22.70
N ASN A 903 -13.94 22.20 22.20
CA ASN A 903 -14.50 22.01 20.85
C ASN A 903 -13.56 22.39 19.70
N LEU A 904 -12.24 22.43 19.94
CA LEU A 904 -11.22 22.61 18.91
C LEU A 904 -10.25 21.42 18.90
N PHE A 905 -9.68 21.15 17.73
CA PHE A 905 -8.57 20.20 17.65
C PHE A 905 -7.39 20.72 18.44
N THR A 906 -6.78 19.82 19.20
CA THR A 906 -5.68 20.14 20.07
C THR A 906 -4.36 19.63 19.51
N LEU A 907 -3.30 20.44 19.67
CA LEU A 907 -1.92 20.12 19.32
C LEU A 907 -1.06 20.07 20.59
N GLU A 908 0.00 19.28 20.53
CA GLU A 908 1.09 19.29 21.52
C GLU A 908 2.29 20.08 20.98
N LYS A 909 2.92 20.86 21.86
CA LYS A 909 4.17 21.58 21.58
C LYS A 909 5.37 20.64 21.65
N GLU A 910 6.51 21.13 21.21
CA GLU A 910 7.80 20.46 21.44
C GLU A 910 8.07 20.26 22.94
N SER A 911 7.75 21.25 23.78
CA SER A 911 7.88 21.17 25.25
C SER A 911 7.05 20.06 25.88
N ASP A 912 6.01 19.61 25.18
CA ASP A 912 5.09 18.57 25.65
C ASP A 912 5.55 17.16 25.20
N GLY A 913 6.67 17.07 24.48
CA GLY A 913 7.28 15.83 23.99
C GLY A 913 7.09 15.57 22.49
N ALA A 914 6.28 16.38 21.79
CA ALA A 914 6.00 16.21 20.37
C ALA A 914 7.10 16.83 19.47
N VAL A 915 8.32 16.30 19.59
CA VAL A 915 9.52 16.86 18.94
C VAL A 915 9.56 16.53 17.44
N THR A 916 9.44 15.25 17.07
CA THR A 916 9.67 14.81 15.68
C THR A 916 8.38 14.54 14.89
N TYR A 917 7.23 14.74 15.52
CA TYR A 917 5.91 14.47 14.99
C TYR A 917 4.96 15.62 15.36
N VAL A 918 3.81 15.68 14.70
CA VAL A 918 2.71 16.57 15.08
C VAL A 918 1.62 15.72 15.72
N HIS A 919 1.29 16.03 16.97
CA HIS A 919 0.12 15.48 17.66
C HIS A 919 -1.12 16.27 17.25
N VAL A 920 -2.21 15.58 16.94
CA VAL A 920 -3.53 16.17 16.80
C VAL A 920 -4.57 15.28 17.48
N ASP A 921 -5.44 15.88 18.28
CA ASP A 921 -6.51 15.15 18.95
C ASP A 921 -7.79 15.97 19.14
N CYS A 922 -8.89 15.28 19.45
CA CYS A 922 -10.20 15.88 19.72
C CYS A 922 -10.68 15.68 21.16
N ARG A 923 -9.77 15.42 22.12
CA ARG A 923 -10.14 15.13 23.52
C ARG A 923 -10.87 16.28 24.20
N ASP A 924 -10.59 17.52 23.79
CA ASP A 924 -11.22 18.73 24.33
C ASP A 924 -12.60 19.01 23.70
N PHE A 925 -13.14 18.12 22.86
CA PHE A 925 -14.54 18.19 22.45
C PHE A 925 -15.47 17.91 23.64
N ASP A 926 -16.64 18.52 23.62
CA ASP A 926 -17.65 18.28 24.65
C ASP A 926 -18.06 16.80 24.72
N LEU A 927 -18.60 16.43 25.86
CA LEU A 927 -18.93 15.05 26.22
C LEU A 927 -19.81 14.35 25.17
N GLU A 928 -20.81 15.05 24.66
CA GLU A 928 -21.76 14.50 23.69
C GLU A 928 -21.10 14.08 22.36
N TYR A 929 -19.95 14.66 22.01
CA TYR A 929 -19.19 14.35 20.80
C TYR A 929 -18.24 13.17 20.97
N HIS A 930 -18.24 12.55 22.14
CA HIS A 930 -17.49 11.33 22.44
C HIS A 930 -18.37 10.08 22.43
N ASP A 931 -19.55 10.13 21.81
CA ASP A 931 -20.37 8.95 21.61
C ASP A 931 -19.66 7.92 20.70
N ASN A 932 -19.80 6.63 21.03
CA ASN A 932 -19.23 5.50 20.30
C ASN A 932 -19.55 5.51 18.80
N LYS A 933 -20.68 6.09 18.39
CA LYS A 933 -21.07 6.22 16.97
C LYS A 933 -20.08 7.05 16.13
N TYR A 934 -19.28 7.92 16.76
CA TYR A 934 -18.26 8.72 16.07
C TYR A 934 -16.93 7.97 15.90
N PHE A 935 -16.80 6.78 16.47
CA PHE A 935 -15.60 5.96 16.40
C PHE A 935 -15.78 4.81 15.41
N THR A 936 -14.74 4.49 14.67
CA THR A 936 -14.76 3.39 13.71
C THR A 936 -13.47 2.56 13.77
N LYS A 937 -13.61 1.27 13.50
CA LYS A 937 -12.51 0.31 13.30
C LYS A 937 -12.50 -0.33 11.91
N ASN A 938 -13.47 0.00 11.05
CA ASN A 938 -13.62 -0.54 9.69
C ASN A 938 -13.32 0.54 8.66
N GLN A 939 -12.62 0.17 7.58
CA GLN A 939 -12.25 1.09 6.51
C GLN A 939 -13.47 1.68 5.80
N GLU A 940 -14.51 0.87 5.57
CA GLU A 940 -15.76 1.26 4.92
C GLU A 940 -16.49 2.40 5.68
N ASN A 941 -16.35 2.44 7.00
CA ASN A 941 -17.03 3.38 7.88
C ASN A 941 -16.26 4.71 8.08
N VAL A 942 -15.07 4.86 7.51
CA VAL A 942 -14.32 6.13 7.57
C VAL A 942 -15.07 7.20 6.77
N ILE A 943 -15.36 6.89 5.50
CA ILE A 943 -16.25 7.68 4.65
C ILE A 943 -17.70 7.36 4.99
N GLY A 944 -18.07 6.07 5.04
CA GLY A 944 -19.47 5.65 5.09
C GLY A 944 -20.13 5.78 3.70
N LYS A 945 -21.44 6.01 3.67
CA LYS A 945 -22.18 6.30 2.42
C LYS A 945 -21.72 7.62 1.80
N SER A 946 -21.94 7.83 0.50
CA SER A 946 -21.76 9.15 -0.12
C SER A 946 -22.62 10.18 0.62
N ILE A 947 -22.11 11.40 0.79
CA ILE A 947 -22.86 12.45 1.48
C ILE A 947 -24.06 12.92 0.65
N VAL A 948 -23.97 12.80 -0.68
CA VAL A 948 -25.10 13.02 -1.59
C VAL A 948 -26.16 11.94 -1.41
N GLU A 949 -25.78 10.65 -1.32
CA GLU A 949 -26.73 9.56 -1.05
C GLU A 949 -27.42 9.74 0.31
N LEU A 950 -26.64 10.04 1.35
CA LEU A 950 -27.17 10.33 2.68
C LEU A 950 -28.16 11.50 2.66
N ALA A 951 -27.86 12.57 1.92
CA ALA A 951 -28.76 13.70 1.77
C ALA A 951 -30.08 13.30 1.11
N ASN A 952 -30.03 12.43 0.09
CA ASN A 952 -31.22 11.94 -0.59
C ASN A 952 -32.07 11.02 0.30
N GLU A 953 -31.45 10.13 1.09
CA GLU A 953 -32.14 9.27 2.06
C GLU A 953 -32.82 10.07 3.18
N LEU A 954 -32.20 11.17 3.61
CA LEU A 954 -32.73 12.05 4.65
C LEU A 954 -33.76 13.07 4.14
N GLY A 955 -34.17 12.96 2.87
CA GLY A 955 -35.22 13.81 2.29
C GLY A 955 -34.75 15.19 1.81
N PHE A 956 -33.45 15.45 1.72
CA PHE A 956 -32.89 16.70 1.18
C PHE A 956 -32.77 16.68 -0.36
N LYS A 957 -33.66 15.95 -1.05
CA LYS A 957 -33.63 15.79 -2.52
C LYS A 957 -33.67 17.14 -3.25
N ASP A 958 -34.43 18.11 -2.73
CA ASP A 958 -34.52 19.46 -3.28
C ASP A 958 -33.22 20.28 -3.13
N MET A 959 -32.38 19.95 -2.13
CA MET A 959 -31.04 20.53 -2.00
C MET A 959 -30.07 19.90 -2.99
N CYS A 960 -30.22 18.60 -3.24
CA CYS A 960 -29.47 17.86 -4.25
C CYS A 960 -29.87 18.24 -5.69
N SER A 961 -31.03 18.87 -5.89
CA SER A 961 -31.41 19.47 -7.18
C SER A 961 -30.88 20.89 -7.38
N CYS A 962 -30.48 21.62 -6.31
CA CYS A 962 -29.71 22.88 -6.41
C CYS A 962 -28.27 22.71 -6.94
N SER A 963 -27.89 21.50 -7.39
CA SER A 963 -26.51 21.08 -7.65
C SER A 963 -26.12 21.06 -9.13
N GLY A 964 -26.82 21.80 -9.99
CA GLY A 964 -26.57 21.81 -11.44
C GLY A 964 -26.25 20.40 -11.98
N GLY A 965 -27.28 19.56 -12.11
CA GLY A 965 -27.17 18.20 -12.69
C GLY A 965 -26.23 17.25 -11.94
N PHE A 966 -26.75 16.34 -11.10
CA PHE A 966 -26.35 14.91 -10.97
C PHE A 966 -27.03 14.31 -9.73
N SER A 967 -27.62 13.15 -9.95
CA SER A 967 -28.31 12.32 -8.96
C SER A 967 -27.35 11.29 -8.36
N SER A 968 -27.68 10.79 -7.17
CA SER A 968 -26.94 9.75 -6.45
C SER A 968 -27.44 8.34 -6.78
N ASN A 969 -26.54 7.34 -6.79
CA ASN A 969 -26.73 6.09 -6.04
C ASN A 969 -25.48 5.20 -6.02
N THR A 970 -25.28 4.55 -4.86
CA THR A 970 -24.21 3.62 -4.53
C THR A 970 -24.51 2.27 -5.15
N GLY A 971 -23.51 1.70 -5.83
CA GLY A 971 -23.59 0.34 -6.37
C GLY A 971 -22.54 0.02 -7.43
N SER A 972 -21.26 0.19 -7.09
CA SER A 972 -20.07 -0.24 -7.86
C SER A 972 -19.87 0.32 -9.28
N LYS A 973 -19.12 1.44 -9.31
CA LYS A 973 -18.17 1.90 -10.33
C LYS A 973 -18.69 2.16 -11.76
N THR A 974 -18.94 3.44 -12.04
CA THR A 974 -18.12 4.30 -12.95
C THR A 974 -18.52 5.77 -12.77
N SER A 975 -17.55 6.67 -12.80
CA SER A 975 -17.69 8.13 -12.69
C SER A 975 -18.55 8.71 -13.82
N GLU A 976 -19.53 9.55 -13.49
CA GLU A 976 -20.24 10.37 -14.48
C GLU A 976 -20.18 11.87 -14.13
N ASN A 977 -19.92 12.66 -15.17
CA ASN A 977 -19.56 14.07 -15.19
C ASN A 977 -20.78 14.99 -15.00
N ASN A 978 -20.70 16.00 -14.12
CA ASN A 978 -21.68 17.06 -13.84
C ASN A 978 -22.06 18.00 -15.01
N GLU A 979 -21.84 17.60 -16.26
CA GLU A 979 -22.20 18.39 -17.44
C GLU A 979 -23.15 17.57 -18.30
N ARG A 980 -23.98 18.23 -19.11
CA ARG A 980 -24.58 17.53 -20.24
C ARG A 980 -23.41 17.03 -21.07
N VAL A 981 -23.37 15.74 -21.34
CA VAL A 981 -22.33 15.10 -22.13
C VAL A 981 -22.91 14.66 -23.46
N ASP A 982 -22.06 14.36 -24.43
CA ASP A 982 -22.52 13.80 -25.69
C ASP A 982 -23.38 12.54 -25.41
N PRO A 983 -24.62 12.46 -25.93
CA PRO A 983 -25.49 11.29 -25.74
C PRO A 983 -24.83 9.97 -26.08
N LYS A 984 -23.86 9.95 -27.02
CA LYS A 984 -23.07 8.75 -27.38
C LYS A 984 -22.26 8.18 -26.22
N THR A 985 -22.00 8.98 -25.20
CA THR A 985 -21.30 8.56 -23.96
C THR A 985 -22.25 8.05 -22.87
N LEU A 986 -23.57 8.20 -23.06
CA LEU A 986 -24.61 7.81 -22.10
C LEU A 986 -25.24 6.46 -22.47
N LYS A 987 -25.72 5.74 -21.45
CA LYS A 987 -26.46 4.47 -21.59
C LYS A 987 -27.61 4.42 -20.61
N SER A 988 -28.63 3.60 -20.83
CA SER A 988 -29.78 3.50 -19.93
C SER A 988 -29.33 3.25 -18.50
N SER A 989 -29.76 4.10 -17.57
CA SER A 989 -29.45 3.89 -16.16
C SER A 989 -30.21 2.69 -15.58
N ASN A 990 -29.71 2.15 -14.46
CA ASN A 990 -30.46 1.13 -13.71
C ASN A 990 -31.83 1.66 -13.24
N SER A 991 -31.96 2.97 -13.00
CA SER A 991 -33.23 3.60 -12.63
C SER A 991 -34.23 3.61 -13.79
N LEU A 992 -33.76 3.85 -15.02
CA LEU A 992 -34.60 3.71 -16.21
C LEU A 992 -35.06 2.27 -16.38
N ILE A 993 -34.15 1.31 -16.20
CA ILE A 993 -34.47 -0.11 -16.37
C ILE A 993 -35.58 -0.52 -15.41
N GLU A 994 -35.50 -0.16 -14.13
CA GLU A 994 -36.58 -0.45 -13.18
C GLU A 994 -37.86 0.32 -13.51
N PHE A 995 -37.77 1.59 -13.92
CA PHE A 995 -38.94 2.39 -14.34
C PHE A 995 -39.72 1.71 -15.48
N ILE A 996 -39.03 1.29 -16.54
CA ILE A 996 -39.69 0.64 -17.68
C ILE A 996 -40.24 -0.72 -17.26
N LYS A 997 -39.53 -1.49 -16.43
CA LYS A 997 -40.01 -2.78 -15.91
C LYS A 997 -41.26 -2.66 -15.03
N ASP A 998 -41.49 -1.53 -14.37
CA ASP A 998 -42.72 -1.29 -13.63
C ASP A 998 -43.90 -0.95 -14.55
N TRP A 999 -43.61 -0.35 -15.71
CA TRP A 999 -44.58 -0.11 -16.79
C TRP A 999 -44.91 -1.36 -17.59
N GLU A 1000 -43.89 -2.14 -17.90
CA GLU A 1000 -44.00 -3.37 -18.67
C GLU A 1000 -44.32 -4.53 -17.70
N LYS A 1001 -45.48 -5.14 -17.83
CA LYS A 1001 -45.85 -6.25 -16.94
C LYS A 1001 -44.95 -7.47 -17.22
N PHE A 1002 -44.28 -7.99 -16.18
CA PHE A 1002 -43.55 -9.25 -16.29
C PHE A 1002 -44.48 -10.43 -16.57
N GLU A 1003 -44.31 -11.07 -17.73
CA GLU A 1003 -44.98 -12.32 -18.08
C GLU A 1003 -43.97 -13.47 -18.18
N LYS A 1004 -44.16 -14.48 -17.31
CA LYS A 1004 -43.25 -15.62 -17.20
C LYS A 1004 -43.24 -16.52 -18.44
N MET A 1005 -44.39 -16.67 -19.10
CA MET A 1005 -44.59 -17.57 -20.25
C MET A 1005 -44.79 -16.75 -21.52
N PRO A 1006 -44.50 -17.31 -22.72
CA PRO A 1006 -44.84 -16.67 -23.99
C PRO A 1006 -46.33 -16.32 -24.07
N TYR A 1007 -46.65 -15.13 -24.56
CA TYR A 1007 -48.01 -14.63 -24.73
C TYR A 1007 -48.12 -13.82 -26.03
N ASN A 1008 -49.33 -13.71 -26.57
CA ASN A 1008 -49.60 -12.84 -27.72
C ASN A 1008 -49.82 -11.40 -27.23
N ASP A 1009 -49.03 -10.46 -27.74
CA ASP A 1009 -49.17 -9.04 -27.43
C ASP A 1009 -50.42 -8.42 -28.10
N LYS A 1010 -50.63 -7.11 -27.93
CA LYS A 1010 -51.79 -6.39 -28.49
C LYS A 1010 -51.83 -6.39 -30.04
N LYS A 1011 -50.74 -6.76 -30.71
CA LYS A 1011 -50.63 -6.91 -32.17
C LYS A 1011 -50.61 -8.38 -32.59
N ASP A 1012 -50.98 -9.29 -31.68
CA ASP A 1012 -51.00 -10.73 -31.91
C ASP A 1012 -49.60 -11.33 -32.18
N PHE A 1013 -48.53 -10.67 -31.71
CA PHE A 1013 -47.17 -11.17 -31.83
C PHE A 1013 -46.71 -11.89 -30.57
N CYS A 1014 -46.00 -13.00 -30.75
CA CYS A 1014 -45.52 -13.79 -29.63
C CYS A 1014 -44.37 -13.10 -28.89
N THR A 1015 -44.57 -12.87 -27.60
CA THR A 1015 -43.76 -12.02 -26.72
C THR A 1015 -43.57 -12.69 -25.35
N ILE A 1016 -42.53 -12.36 -24.60
CA ILE A 1016 -42.27 -12.90 -23.24
C ILE A 1016 -41.55 -11.87 -22.36
N GLY A 1017 -41.61 -12.02 -21.03
CA GLY A 1017 -40.86 -11.18 -20.09
C GLY A 1017 -41.43 -9.77 -19.98
N TYR A 1018 -40.58 -8.75 -20.08
CA TYR A 1018 -40.95 -7.33 -20.07
C TYR A 1018 -41.15 -6.80 -21.51
N GLY A 1019 -41.93 -7.53 -22.33
CA GLY A 1019 -42.24 -7.11 -23.71
C GLY A 1019 -41.22 -7.55 -24.78
N HIS A 1020 -40.41 -8.59 -24.53
CA HIS A 1020 -39.45 -9.11 -25.50
C HIS A 1020 -40.16 -9.89 -26.63
N LEU A 1021 -40.06 -9.42 -27.87
CA LEU A 1021 -40.68 -10.02 -29.05
C LEU A 1021 -39.95 -11.29 -29.48
N ILE A 1022 -40.58 -12.46 -29.33
CA ILE A 1022 -40.06 -13.73 -29.84
C ILE A 1022 -40.22 -13.80 -31.37
N LYS A 1023 -41.40 -13.46 -31.89
CA LYS A 1023 -41.68 -13.48 -33.33
C LYS A 1023 -42.92 -12.66 -33.68
N ARG A 1024 -42.93 -12.05 -34.88
CA ARG A 1024 -44.10 -11.34 -35.44
C ARG A 1024 -45.16 -12.28 -36.00
N ASP A 1025 -45.58 -13.25 -35.19
CA ASP A 1025 -46.66 -14.19 -35.45
C ASP A 1025 -47.18 -14.70 -34.10
N LYS A 1026 -48.37 -15.30 -34.08
CA LYS A 1026 -48.98 -15.81 -32.85
C LYS A 1026 -48.15 -16.94 -32.24
N CYS A 1027 -48.09 -17.03 -30.92
CA CYS A 1027 -47.38 -18.08 -30.20
C CYS A 1027 -47.82 -19.49 -30.61
N GLU A 1028 -49.08 -19.68 -31.00
CA GLU A 1028 -49.64 -20.95 -31.47
C GLU A 1028 -49.17 -21.33 -32.89
N ASN A 1029 -48.74 -20.34 -33.69
CA ASN A 1029 -48.32 -20.53 -35.09
C ASN A 1029 -46.80 -20.77 -35.21
N ILE A 1030 -46.06 -20.65 -34.11
CA ILE A 1030 -44.61 -20.76 -34.10
C ILE A 1030 -44.16 -21.87 -33.16
N THR A 1031 -43.02 -22.49 -33.47
CA THR A 1031 -42.34 -23.32 -32.49
C THR A 1031 -41.62 -22.39 -31.52
N ILE A 1032 -42.15 -22.25 -30.29
CA ILE A 1032 -41.51 -21.48 -29.22
C ILE A 1032 -40.08 -22.00 -29.02
N PRO A 1033 -39.05 -21.13 -29.01
CA PRO A 1033 -37.68 -21.52 -28.71
C PRO A 1033 -37.56 -22.27 -27.38
N SER A 1034 -36.71 -23.29 -27.33
CA SER A 1034 -36.55 -24.19 -26.17
C SER A 1034 -36.34 -23.46 -24.84
N GLU A 1035 -35.59 -22.36 -24.88
CA GLU A 1035 -35.25 -21.46 -23.80
C GLU A 1035 -36.46 -20.71 -23.21
N PHE A 1036 -37.55 -20.57 -23.97
CA PHE A 1036 -38.78 -19.89 -23.54
C PHE A 1036 -39.94 -20.85 -23.30
N LYS A 1037 -39.84 -22.11 -23.75
CA LYS A 1037 -40.88 -23.14 -23.57
C LYS A 1037 -41.27 -23.38 -22.12
N SER A 1038 -40.30 -23.31 -21.20
CA SER A 1038 -40.53 -23.51 -19.75
C SER A 1038 -40.79 -22.20 -18.99
N GLY A 1039 -40.91 -21.08 -19.72
CA GLY A 1039 -40.93 -19.74 -19.17
C GLY A 1039 -39.57 -19.27 -18.64
N ILE A 1040 -39.50 -17.99 -18.29
CA ILE A 1040 -38.27 -17.33 -17.83
C ILE A 1040 -38.41 -16.77 -16.42
N THR A 1041 -37.31 -16.66 -15.69
CA THR A 1041 -37.29 -15.98 -14.38
C THR A 1041 -37.30 -14.46 -14.54
N LYS A 1042 -37.57 -13.71 -13.46
CA LYS A 1042 -37.50 -12.24 -13.49
C LYS A 1042 -36.09 -11.75 -13.84
N GLU A 1043 -35.06 -12.48 -13.42
CA GLU A 1043 -33.66 -12.19 -13.74
C GLU A 1043 -33.40 -12.41 -15.24
N GLN A 1044 -33.86 -13.54 -15.79
CA GLN A 1044 -33.74 -13.82 -17.23
C GLN A 1044 -34.51 -12.80 -18.08
N ALA A 1045 -35.70 -12.39 -17.66
CA ALA A 1045 -36.47 -11.35 -18.33
C ALA A 1045 -35.81 -9.97 -18.23
N THR A 1046 -35.16 -9.66 -17.10
CA THR A 1046 -34.41 -8.40 -16.93
C THR A 1046 -33.20 -8.36 -17.86
N GLU A 1047 -32.52 -9.48 -18.07
CA GLU A 1047 -31.40 -9.56 -19.01
C GLU A 1047 -31.84 -9.45 -20.47
N LEU A 1048 -32.95 -10.10 -20.88
CA LEU A 1048 -33.55 -9.88 -22.20
C LEU A 1048 -33.96 -8.43 -22.41
N PHE A 1049 -34.62 -7.84 -21.41
CA PHE A 1049 -35.08 -6.46 -21.44
C PHE A 1049 -33.93 -5.46 -21.63
N LYS A 1050 -32.79 -5.66 -20.95
CA LYS A 1050 -31.59 -4.82 -21.15
C LYS A 1050 -31.00 -4.94 -22.55
N VAL A 1051 -31.14 -6.09 -23.22
CA VAL A 1051 -30.69 -6.26 -24.61
C VAL A 1051 -31.60 -5.46 -25.54
N ASP A 1052 -32.93 -5.58 -25.38
CA ASP A 1052 -33.91 -4.85 -26.19
C ASP A 1052 -33.75 -3.32 -26.04
N LEU A 1053 -33.42 -2.85 -24.83
CA LEU A 1053 -33.27 -1.43 -24.54
C LEU A 1053 -32.13 -0.75 -25.34
N GLN A 1054 -31.12 -1.52 -25.78
CA GLN A 1054 -29.98 -0.99 -26.53
C GLN A 1054 -30.35 -0.41 -27.90
N GLU A 1055 -31.43 -0.90 -28.54
CA GLU A 1055 -31.93 -0.33 -29.79
C GLU A 1055 -32.34 1.13 -29.58
N PHE A 1056 -33.02 1.41 -28.46
CA PHE A 1056 -33.56 2.72 -28.14
C PHE A 1056 -32.50 3.67 -27.61
N GLU A 1057 -31.50 3.18 -26.87
CA GLU A 1057 -30.29 3.94 -26.55
C GLU A 1057 -29.62 4.47 -27.82
N LYS A 1058 -29.34 3.58 -28.78
CA LYS A 1058 -28.72 3.94 -30.06
C LYS A 1058 -29.58 4.92 -30.85
N ALA A 1059 -30.90 4.81 -30.74
CA ALA A 1059 -31.81 5.73 -31.40
C ALA A 1059 -31.73 7.16 -30.83
N VAL A 1060 -31.66 7.32 -29.51
CA VAL A 1060 -31.42 8.63 -28.89
C VAL A 1060 -30.04 9.17 -29.25
N GLN A 1061 -29.00 8.33 -29.20
CA GLN A 1061 -27.62 8.69 -29.58
C GLN A 1061 -27.48 9.11 -31.05
N ARG A 1062 -28.34 8.57 -31.92
CA ARG A 1062 -28.39 8.89 -33.35
C ARG A 1062 -29.16 10.19 -33.60
N ASP A 1063 -30.34 10.33 -32.99
CA ASP A 1063 -31.27 11.40 -33.33
C ASP A 1063 -30.97 12.69 -32.54
N VAL A 1064 -30.48 12.61 -31.30
CA VAL A 1064 -30.19 13.80 -30.47
C VAL A 1064 -28.69 14.05 -30.44
N THR A 1065 -28.25 15.08 -31.15
CA THR A 1065 -26.82 15.45 -31.30
C THR A 1065 -26.34 16.49 -30.30
N VAL A 1066 -27.26 17.12 -29.57
CA VAL A 1066 -26.94 18.06 -28.49
C VAL A 1066 -26.62 17.30 -27.21
N LYS A 1067 -25.80 17.91 -26.34
CA LYS A 1067 -25.39 17.27 -25.08
C LYS A 1067 -26.62 17.01 -24.21
N LEU A 1068 -26.71 15.83 -23.60
CA LEU A 1068 -27.79 15.47 -22.68
C LEU A 1068 -27.23 15.15 -21.29
N TYR A 1069 -28.04 15.33 -20.25
CA TYR A 1069 -27.82 14.64 -18.99
C TYR A 1069 -28.30 13.18 -19.10
N GLN A 1070 -27.75 12.29 -18.28
CA GLN A 1070 -28.18 10.89 -18.20
C GLN A 1070 -29.71 10.73 -18.02
N LYS A 1071 -30.37 11.62 -17.26
CA LYS A 1071 -31.84 11.62 -17.09
C LYS A 1071 -32.63 12.05 -18.33
N GLU A 1072 -32.08 12.97 -19.12
CA GLU A 1072 -32.72 13.47 -20.35
C GLU A 1072 -32.59 12.40 -21.43
N PHE A 1073 -31.42 11.77 -21.50
CA PHE A 1073 -31.18 10.58 -22.29
C PHE A 1073 -32.16 9.47 -21.92
N ASP A 1074 -32.28 9.13 -20.64
CA ASP A 1074 -33.17 8.07 -20.18
C ASP A 1074 -34.65 8.32 -20.51
N ALA A 1075 -35.13 9.56 -20.36
CA ALA A 1075 -36.50 9.94 -20.69
C ALA A 1075 -36.80 9.83 -22.19
N LEU A 1076 -35.81 10.15 -23.03
CA LEU A 1076 -35.90 9.95 -24.47
C LEU A 1076 -35.84 8.46 -24.82
N VAL A 1077 -35.03 7.66 -24.11
CA VAL A 1077 -34.99 6.21 -24.32
C VAL A 1077 -36.33 5.58 -23.96
N ASP A 1078 -37.00 5.94 -22.86
CA ASP A 1078 -38.36 5.43 -22.58
C ASP A 1078 -39.40 5.90 -23.62
N LEU A 1079 -39.30 7.16 -24.06
CA LEU A 1079 -40.17 7.66 -25.13
C LEU A 1079 -40.01 6.82 -26.40
N LEU A 1080 -38.78 6.57 -26.82
CA LEU A 1080 -38.50 5.76 -28.01
C LEU A 1080 -38.83 4.28 -27.78
N PHE A 1081 -38.65 3.74 -26.58
CA PHE A 1081 -39.07 2.38 -26.24
C PHE A 1081 -40.58 2.22 -26.45
N ASN A 1082 -41.37 3.18 -26.00
CA ASN A 1082 -42.83 3.12 -26.13
C ASN A 1082 -43.34 3.54 -27.53
N CYS A 1083 -42.68 4.47 -28.23
CA CYS A 1083 -43.14 5.04 -29.50
C CYS A 1083 -42.39 4.52 -30.75
N GLY A 1084 -41.30 3.78 -30.57
CA GLY A 1084 -40.41 3.25 -31.60
C GLY A 1084 -39.15 4.08 -31.84
N ALA A 1085 -38.05 3.41 -32.21
CA ALA A 1085 -36.70 3.96 -32.40
C ALA A 1085 -36.55 5.05 -33.49
N TYR A 1086 -37.57 5.31 -34.31
CA TYR A 1086 -37.53 6.35 -35.36
C TYR A 1086 -38.50 7.50 -35.09
N PHE A 1087 -39.11 7.56 -33.91
CA PHE A 1087 -40.16 8.52 -33.58
C PHE A 1087 -39.69 9.99 -33.68
N LEU A 1088 -38.48 10.30 -33.22
CA LEU A 1088 -37.89 11.65 -33.31
C LEU A 1088 -37.43 11.97 -34.74
N SER A 1089 -36.61 11.11 -35.35
CA SER A 1089 -36.09 11.29 -36.72
C SER A 1089 -37.15 11.34 -37.83
N THR A 1090 -38.32 10.72 -37.64
CA THR A 1090 -39.45 10.84 -38.59
C THR A 1090 -40.34 12.06 -38.33
N ASN A 1091 -39.89 12.98 -37.48
CA ASN A 1091 -40.54 14.25 -37.19
C ASN A 1091 -41.95 14.11 -36.60
N LYS A 1092 -42.22 13.04 -35.84
CA LYS A 1092 -43.53 12.81 -35.19
C LYS A 1092 -43.74 13.66 -33.93
N ALA A 1093 -42.66 14.19 -33.36
CA ALA A 1093 -42.72 15.21 -32.30
C ALA A 1093 -41.81 16.40 -32.69
N PRO A 1094 -42.22 17.19 -33.71
CA PRO A 1094 -41.35 18.17 -34.36
C PRO A 1094 -40.89 19.28 -33.43
N LYS A 1095 -41.75 19.72 -32.50
CA LYS A 1095 -41.42 20.75 -31.52
C LYS A 1095 -40.49 20.21 -30.43
N LEU A 1096 -40.75 19.00 -29.91
CA LEU A 1096 -39.85 18.31 -28.98
C LEU A 1096 -38.46 18.21 -29.61
N TYR A 1097 -38.39 17.67 -30.81
CA TYR A 1097 -37.14 17.44 -31.51
C TYR A 1097 -36.40 18.74 -31.84
N LYS A 1098 -37.11 19.75 -32.37
CA LYS A 1098 -36.53 21.07 -32.63
C LYS A 1098 -36.02 21.75 -31.36
N ASN A 1099 -36.80 21.74 -30.28
CA ASN A 1099 -36.40 22.36 -29.03
C ASN A 1099 -35.20 21.64 -28.40
N LEU A 1100 -35.09 20.30 -28.57
CA LEU A 1100 -33.89 19.56 -28.18
C LEU A 1100 -32.67 20.06 -28.96
N LEU A 1101 -32.74 20.09 -30.30
CA LEU A 1101 -31.61 20.51 -31.14
C LEU A 1101 -31.23 21.99 -30.97
N ASP A 1102 -32.19 22.85 -30.61
CA ASP A 1102 -31.96 24.26 -30.26
C ASP A 1102 -31.40 24.43 -28.83
N GLU A 1103 -31.13 23.34 -28.10
CA GLU A 1103 -30.71 23.32 -26.69
C GLU A 1103 -31.72 24.00 -25.72
N LYS A 1104 -32.97 24.12 -26.15
CA LYS A 1104 -34.12 24.61 -25.37
C LYS A 1104 -34.76 23.47 -24.60
N TYR A 1105 -33.97 22.84 -23.71
CA TYR A 1105 -34.34 21.58 -23.04
C TYR A 1105 -35.63 21.69 -22.18
N GLU A 1106 -35.90 22.85 -21.59
CA GLU A 1106 -37.13 23.05 -20.80
C GLU A 1106 -38.37 23.16 -21.68
N GLU A 1107 -38.25 23.83 -22.83
CA GLU A 1107 -39.28 23.91 -23.85
C GLU A 1107 -39.48 22.55 -24.50
N ALA A 1108 -38.40 21.81 -24.79
CA ALA A 1108 -38.45 20.45 -25.29
C ALA A 1108 -39.23 19.54 -24.35
N ALA A 1109 -38.91 19.58 -23.06
CA ALA A 1109 -39.60 18.75 -22.08
C ALA A 1109 -41.12 18.99 -22.10
N LYS A 1110 -41.57 20.25 -22.17
CA LYS A 1110 -43.02 20.58 -22.20
C LYS A 1110 -43.73 19.88 -23.36
N GLU A 1111 -43.06 19.66 -24.48
CA GLU A 1111 -43.62 18.99 -25.65
C GLU A 1111 -43.85 17.48 -25.43
N PHE A 1112 -43.30 16.84 -24.39
CA PHE A 1112 -43.71 15.47 -24.04
C PHE A 1112 -45.19 15.40 -23.70
N LEU A 1113 -45.74 16.46 -23.09
CA LEU A 1113 -47.15 16.54 -22.67
C LEU A 1113 -48.12 16.60 -23.87
N ASP A 1114 -47.61 16.92 -25.06
CA ASP A 1114 -48.37 16.98 -26.31
C ASP A 1114 -48.39 15.63 -27.06
N ILE A 1115 -47.78 14.57 -26.50
CA ILE A 1115 -47.72 13.21 -27.07
C ILE A 1115 -48.74 12.29 -26.38
N GLU A 1116 -49.33 11.34 -27.13
CA GLU A 1116 -50.29 10.36 -26.60
C GLU A 1116 -49.70 9.50 -25.46
N ASN A 1117 -50.58 8.96 -24.58
CA ASN A 1117 -50.27 8.32 -23.29
C ASN A 1117 -49.86 9.30 -22.18
N THR A 1118 -50.78 10.20 -21.83
CA THR A 1118 -50.55 11.36 -20.94
C THR A 1118 -49.94 11.01 -19.58
N THR A 1119 -50.26 9.87 -18.98
CA THR A 1119 -49.66 9.43 -17.70
C THR A 1119 -48.17 9.12 -17.85
N ARG A 1120 -47.79 8.24 -18.80
CA ARG A 1120 -46.38 7.89 -19.06
C ARG A 1120 -45.59 9.09 -19.56
N ARG A 1121 -46.20 9.96 -20.39
CA ARG A 1121 -45.56 11.18 -20.88
C ARG A 1121 -45.32 12.23 -19.82
N LYS A 1122 -46.24 12.38 -18.86
CA LYS A 1122 -45.98 13.21 -17.67
C LYS A 1122 -44.79 12.68 -16.90
N GLN A 1123 -44.64 11.36 -16.78
CA GLN A 1123 -43.46 10.79 -16.12
C GLN A 1123 -42.19 10.94 -16.96
N ASN A 1124 -42.25 10.89 -18.30
CA ASN A 1124 -41.08 11.25 -19.11
C ASN A 1124 -40.71 12.72 -18.98
N TYR A 1125 -41.69 13.62 -18.92
CA TYR A 1125 -41.45 15.03 -18.61
C TYR A 1125 -40.74 15.19 -17.26
N GLU A 1126 -41.23 14.52 -16.22
CA GLU A 1126 -40.64 14.53 -14.88
C GLU A 1126 -39.27 13.85 -14.83
N MET A 1127 -39.04 12.79 -15.62
CA MET A 1127 -37.75 12.14 -15.78
C MET A 1127 -36.76 13.06 -16.50
N PHE A 1128 -37.19 13.71 -17.58
CA PHE A 1128 -36.37 14.61 -18.39
C PHE A 1128 -35.95 15.85 -17.57
N ILE A 1129 -36.91 16.51 -16.90
CA ILE A 1129 -36.66 17.73 -16.13
C ILE A 1129 -36.05 17.44 -14.76
N ASN A 1130 -36.64 16.52 -13.99
CA ASN A 1130 -36.32 16.33 -12.57
C ASN A 1130 -35.52 15.06 -12.30
N GLY A 1131 -35.37 14.15 -13.27
CA GLY A 1131 -34.77 12.83 -13.04
C GLY A 1131 -35.62 11.97 -12.11
N ASN A 1132 -36.94 12.20 -12.10
CA ASN A 1132 -37.87 11.43 -11.29
C ASN A 1132 -38.32 10.19 -12.07
N TYR A 1133 -37.85 9.02 -11.65
CA TYR A 1133 -38.20 7.71 -12.22
C TYR A 1133 -39.39 7.10 -11.47
N ASP A 1134 -40.43 7.89 -11.21
CA ASP A 1134 -41.66 7.42 -10.57
C ASP A 1134 -42.56 6.75 -11.61
N SER A 1135 -42.58 5.42 -11.58
CA SER A 1135 -43.34 4.53 -12.46
C SER A 1135 -44.77 4.27 -11.98
N THR A 1136 -45.27 4.94 -10.94
CA THR A 1136 -46.63 4.69 -10.43
C THR A 1136 -47.71 5.09 -11.45
N HIS A 1137 -48.51 4.13 -11.92
CA HIS A 1137 -49.55 4.33 -12.95
C HIS A 1137 -50.90 3.74 -12.59
#